data_AF-A0A2Z4FLG3-F1
#
_entry.id   AF-A0A2Z4FLG3-F1
#
_cell.length_a   1.000
_cell.length_b   1.000
_cell.length_c   1.000
_cell.angle_alpha   90.00
_cell.angle_beta   90.00
_cell.angle_gamma   90.00
#
_symmetry.space_group_name_H-M   'P 1'
#
loop_
_entity.id
_entity.type
_entity.pdbx_description
1 polymer ?
#
loop_
_entity_poly.entity_id
_entity_poly.type
_entity_poly.pdbx_seq_one_letter_code
_entity_poly.pdbx_strand_id
1 'polypeptide(L)'
;MMIVTISEKGGQQSQYDFSTAAITIGRMKGNDIVLPKGNVSKKHSRISVLDGQLFISDMNSTNGTYVNGRKVAGEQPLSETDKIYIGDFILQVQAKVAGQAGPPMPPQQNANISDADFSGPGMAPGGPRPPAPPVAPMAPSLDGPSGFAGSVDDLFGGDTDGPGHRPSRNTIRESAVMRDSGGYGAATGEFDEESKTPAPAVAPGPGPAPRRRPSGPSPVPPAPPLSESGGFGAAPSRRDSGGFGAAPPVEHEAISSPGRSMDAVLAGRPAPPNAPIAGPRAGLPAGRLGGDSGERAAHRPTIPPQSIQSEFDEDFHAAQHDVARVLLESVSLDEMVLEYPPESDVFDSFKKEVSAAVDVVAPSVDREALVDLMTHECVGLGVLDQYLDDPEVQDIYIQRADRILVRKNGTLSVAERAFSHPSFLMLAAFRLLGTREPVTFTDEIRFGDGTRAHVVMPPIAVDGPAITVRKPPVAHLSLDDLLERNVFSPGIRDFLEHLVRAGRSVLIAGPAGAGKTTLLGAMAAHIAPGTRVITIEESAHLQLPQDSVVRLEANPAVGYGLKTLVRTAVAMDPQRILLDECVGEEAYEWVSSAASGTEGSMVTAHGISAASALERIESLCLLDNPASNPRGLREQIARGIDFVVVLNRSDDMGFRVRQISELQGVDLDAFRLNDVFYHRVDGNEEQFHPTGYIPLFYEDLRDAGVDVDFDIFRD
;
A
#
# COMPACT_ATOMS: atom_id res chain seq x y z
N MET A 1 19.45 -35.48 6.04
CA MET A 1 19.34 -35.51 4.56
C MET A 1 17.92 -35.92 4.22
N MET A 2 17.36 -35.43 3.11
CA MET A 2 16.06 -35.89 2.61
C MET A 2 16.22 -36.55 1.24
N ILE A 3 15.53 -37.65 1.01
CA ILE A 3 15.43 -38.31 -0.29
C ILE A 3 14.05 -38.01 -0.84
N VAL A 4 13.97 -37.43 -2.05
CA VAL A 4 12.71 -37.19 -2.75
C VAL A 4 12.63 -38.12 -3.97
N THR A 5 11.66 -39.02 -3.92
CA THR A 5 11.26 -39.86 -5.06
C THR A 5 10.13 -39.16 -5.82
N ILE A 6 10.26 -39.04 -7.14
CA ILE A 6 9.27 -38.43 -8.02
C ILE A 6 8.84 -39.44 -9.08
N SER A 7 7.53 -39.64 -9.24
CA SER A 7 6.94 -40.49 -10.27
C SER A 7 5.92 -39.69 -11.08
N GLU A 8 6.18 -39.50 -12.38
CA GLU A 8 5.17 -38.97 -13.30
C GLU A 8 4.15 -40.08 -13.64
N LYS A 9 2.87 -39.71 -13.82
CA LYS A 9 1.76 -40.62 -14.17
C LYS A 9 1.96 -41.33 -15.53
N GLY A 10 2.71 -42.43 -15.52
CA GLY A 10 3.09 -43.22 -16.70
C GLY A 10 4.52 -42.96 -17.21
N GLY A 11 5.32 -42.17 -16.49
CA GLY A 11 6.73 -41.91 -16.79
C GLY A 11 7.70 -42.77 -15.98
N GLN A 12 9.00 -42.47 -16.10
CA GLN A 12 10.03 -43.03 -15.22
C GLN A 12 9.96 -42.42 -13.81
N GLN A 13 10.50 -43.16 -12.84
CA GLN A 13 10.70 -42.71 -11.46
C GLN A 13 12.11 -42.14 -11.31
N SER A 14 12.23 -40.93 -10.75
CA SER A 14 13.50 -40.25 -10.48
C SER A 14 13.68 -40.04 -8.98
N GLN A 15 14.91 -40.22 -8.48
CA GLN A 15 15.25 -40.00 -7.08
C GLN A 15 16.29 -38.86 -6.96
N TYR A 16 16.09 -37.99 -5.98
CA TYR A 16 16.97 -36.87 -5.68
C TYR A 16 17.31 -36.86 -4.19
N ASP A 17 18.62 -36.83 -3.86
CA ASP A 17 19.12 -36.82 -2.50
C ASP A 17 19.60 -35.40 -2.12
N PHE A 18 19.01 -34.79 -1.09
CA PHE A 18 19.32 -33.42 -0.66
C PHE A 18 19.92 -33.38 0.76
N SER A 19 20.95 -32.55 0.92
CA SER A 19 21.60 -32.25 2.21
C SER A 19 21.04 -31.01 2.92
N THR A 20 20.30 -30.16 2.22
CA THR A 20 19.70 -28.92 2.75
C THR A 20 18.53 -29.21 3.71
N ALA A 21 18.24 -28.24 4.58
CA ALA A 21 17.08 -28.30 5.49
C ALA A 21 15.74 -27.93 4.80
N ALA A 22 15.78 -27.34 3.60
CA ALA A 22 14.59 -27.07 2.79
C ALA A 22 14.90 -27.14 1.29
N ILE A 23 13.87 -27.41 0.50
CA ILE A 23 13.90 -27.46 -0.97
C ILE A 23 12.62 -26.86 -1.56
N THR A 24 12.72 -26.37 -2.79
CA THR A 24 11.62 -25.77 -3.57
C THR A 24 11.27 -26.62 -4.79
N ILE A 25 9.99 -26.67 -5.13
CA ILE A 25 9.45 -27.42 -6.26
C ILE A 25 8.67 -26.46 -7.16
N GLY A 26 8.92 -26.50 -8.47
CA GLY A 26 8.19 -25.69 -9.44
C GLY A 26 8.64 -25.88 -10.88
N ARG A 27 8.01 -25.16 -11.81
CA ARG A 27 8.29 -25.27 -13.25
C ARG A 27 9.53 -24.48 -13.72
N MET A 28 9.96 -23.46 -12.99
CA MET A 28 11.15 -22.70 -13.38
C MET A 28 12.44 -23.44 -13.03
N LYS A 29 13.51 -23.22 -13.82
CA LYS A 29 14.85 -23.81 -13.60
C LYS A 29 15.56 -23.35 -12.32
N GLY A 30 14.99 -22.40 -11.57
CA GLY A 30 15.48 -21.90 -10.28
C GLY A 30 14.70 -22.46 -9.08
N ASN A 31 14.19 -23.69 -9.18
CA ASN A 31 13.71 -24.49 -8.05
C ASN A 31 14.65 -25.70 -7.92
N ASP A 32 14.84 -26.22 -6.72
CA ASP A 32 15.68 -27.40 -6.45
C ASP A 32 15.16 -28.65 -7.16
N ILE A 33 13.84 -28.75 -7.31
CA ILE A 33 13.14 -29.75 -8.12
C ILE A 33 12.37 -29.03 -9.24
N VAL A 34 12.77 -29.28 -10.49
CA VAL A 34 12.19 -28.66 -11.68
C VAL A 34 11.19 -29.61 -12.35
N LEU A 35 9.91 -29.26 -12.32
CA LEU A 35 8.80 -30.04 -12.90
C LEU A 35 8.21 -29.30 -14.12
N PRO A 36 8.65 -29.58 -15.36
CA PRO A 36 8.44 -28.69 -16.51
C PRO A 36 7.03 -28.72 -17.16
N LYS A 37 5.98 -29.12 -16.44
CA LYS A 37 4.61 -29.31 -16.98
C LYS A 37 3.71 -28.10 -16.74
N GLY A 38 2.82 -27.78 -17.68
CA GLY A 38 2.00 -26.56 -17.65
C GLY A 38 1.07 -26.42 -16.42
N ASN A 39 0.67 -27.54 -15.81
CA ASN A 39 -0.10 -27.61 -14.57
C ASN A 39 0.74 -27.39 -13.29
N VAL A 40 2.06 -27.20 -13.40
CA VAL A 40 2.92 -26.79 -12.28
C VAL A 40 3.26 -25.30 -12.37
N SER A 41 3.15 -24.62 -11.23
CA SER A 41 3.36 -23.18 -11.07
C SER A 41 4.86 -22.83 -11.07
N LYS A 42 5.19 -21.54 -11.30
CA LYS A 42 6.59 -21.07 -11.47
C LYS A 42 7.50 -21.48 -10.30
N LYS A 43 7.08 -21.12 -9.09
CA LYS A 43 7.30 -21.85 -7.83
C LYS A 43 5.94 -22.46 -7.46
N HIS A 44 5.87 -23.62 -6.83
CA HIS A 44 4.60 -24.34 -6.59
C HIS A 44 4.49 -24.83 -5.15
N SER A 45 5.54 -25.44 -4.59
CA SER A 45 5.57 -25.84 -3.18
C SER A 45 6.99 -25.79 -2.60
N ARG A 46 7.06 -25.82 -1.27
CA ARG A 46 8.32 -25.93 -0.51
C ARG A 46 8.20 -27.11 0.45
N ILE A 47 9.27 -27.90 0.57
CA ILE A 47 9.42 -28.91 1.62
C ILE A 47 10.51 -28.42 2.58
N SER A 48 10.28 -28.56 3.87
CA SER A 48 11.21 -28.19 4.95
C SER A 48 11.39 -29.36 5.92
N VAL A 49 12.54 -29.37 6.60
CA VAL A 49 12.84 -30.24 7.74
C VAL A 49 13.05 -29.34 8.95
N LEU A 50 12.18 -29.46 9.95
CA LEU A 50 12.27 -28.75 11.23
C LEU A 50 12.25 -29.78 12.36
N ASP A 51 13.21 -29.72 13.28
CA ASP A 51 13.38 -30.69 14.39
C ASP A 51 13.35 -32.17 13.98
N GLY A 52 13.79 -32.46 12.75
CA GLY A 52 13.79 -33.80 12.16
C GLY A 52 12.44 -34.25 11.56
N GLN A 53 11.38 -33.46 11.71
CA GLN A 53 10.08 -33.68 11.06
C GLN A 53 10.04 -33.00 9.67
N LEU A 54 9.36 -33.64 8.72
CA LEU A 54 9.12 -33.10 7.38
C LEU A 54 7.85 -32.25 7.38
N PHE A 55 7.88 -31.12 6.68
CA PHE A 55 6.74 -30.24 6.43
C PHE A 55 6.64 -29.88 4.95
N ILE A 56 5.44 -29.53 4.49
CA ILE A 56 5.19 -29.00 3.15
C ILE A 56 4.26 -27.79 3.20
N SER A 57 4.58 -26.76 2.41
CA SER A 57 3.71 -25.62 2.13
C SER A 57 3.46 -25.45 0.63
N ASP A 58 2.23 -25.07 0.29
CA ASP A 58 1.87 -24.64 -1.06
C ASP A 58 2.26 -23.16 -1.24
N MET A 59 3.03 -22.84 -2.28
CA MET A 59 3.53 -21.48 -2.53
C MET A 59 2.54 -20.65 -3.35
N ASN A 60 1.29 -20.57 -2.87
CA ASN A 60 0.13 -19.94 -3.53
C ASN A 60 -0.03 -20.42 -5.00
N SER A 61 -0.13 -21.74 -5.16
CA SER A 61 -0.06 -22.39 -6.46
C SER A 61 -1.42 -22.51 -7.14
N THR A 62 -1.41 -22.37 -8.46
CA THR A 62 -2.61 -22.23 -9.31
C THR A 62 -3.55 -23.43 -9.21
N ASN A 63 -2.99 -24.64 -9.10
CA ASN A 63 -3.76 -25.88 -8.99
C ASN A 63 -3.78 -26.45 -7.56
N GLY A 64 -2.89 -26.00 -6.68
CA GLY A 64 -2.72 -26.55 -5.34
C GLY A 64 -1.82 -27.78 -5.27
N THR A 65 -1.10 -27.87 -4.16
CA THR A 65 -0.40 -29.05 -3.67
C THR A 65 -1.34 -29.89 -2.82
N TYR A 66 -1.31 -31.22 -2.94
CA TYR A 66 -2.17 -32.12 -2.17
C TYR A 66 -1.35 -33.21 -1.48
N VAL A 67 -1.68 -33.54 -0.22
CA VAL A 67 -1.10 -34.67 0.51
C VAL A 67 -2.19 -35.72 0.74
N ASN A 68 -1.94 -36.95 0.27
CA ASN A 68 -2.88 -38.08 0.33
C ASN A 68 -4.30 -37.73 -0.18
N GLY A 69 -4.39 -36.85 -1.18
CA GLY A 69 -5.64 -36.37 -1.78
C GLY A 69 -6.33 -35.18 -1.08
N ARG A 70 -5.79 -34.66 0.03
CA ARG A 70 -6.27 -33.42 0.68
C ARG A 70 -5.41 -32.24 0.24
N LYS A 71 -6.02 -31.09 -0.08
CA LYS A 71 -5.25 -29.88 -0.45
C LYS A 71 -4.54 -29.33 0.78
N VAL A 72 -3.26 -28.96 0.62
CA VAL A 72 -2.45 -28.31 1.65
C VAL A 72 -2.97 -26.87 1.88
N ALA A 73 -3.09 -26.48 3.14
CA ALA A 73 -3.46 -25.12 3.55
C ALA A 73 -2.56 -24.69 4.73
N GLY A 74 -1.63 -23.76 4.48
CA GLY A 74 -0.53 -23.45 5.40
C GLY A 74 0.62 -24.46 5.29
N GLU A 75 1.43 -24.57 6.35
CA GLU A 75 2.42 -25.65 6.49
C GLU A 75 1.78 -26.89 7.11
N GLN A 76 1.95 -28.04 6.46
CA GLN A 76 1.40 -29.32 6.88
C GLN A 76 2.55 -30.32 7.15
N PRO A 77 2.57 -31.02 8.29
CA PRO A 77 3.55 -32.09 8.53
C PRO A 77 3.34 -33.28 7.59
N LEU A 78 4.43 -33.97 7.27
CA LEU A 78 4.51 -35.12 6.38
C LEU A 78 5.07 -36.35 7.10
N SER A 79 4.49 -37.51 6.82
CA SER A 79 5.03 -38.83 7.15
C SER A 79 5.80 -39.40 5.95
N GLU A 80 6.82 -40.24 6.19
CA GLU A 80 7.65 -40.82 5.12
C GLU A 80 6.90 -41.73 4.12
N THR A 81 5.69 -42.14 4.49
CA THR A 81 4.77 -42.93 3.66
C THR A 81 3.86 -42.10 2.76
N ASP A 82 3.77 -40.78 3.00
CA ASP A 82 2.78 -39.92 2.37
C ASP A 82 3.05 -39.70 0.88
N LYS A 83 1.96 -39.42 0.15
CA LYS A 83 1.99 -39.12 -1.28
C LYS A 83 1.57 -37.69 -1.50
N ILE A 84 2.54 -36.88 -1.94
CA ILE A 84 2.37 -35.49 -2.35
C ILE A 84 2.01 -35.49 -3.84
N TYR A 85 1.00 -34.73 -4.23
CA TYR A 85 0.55 -34.60 -5.62
C TYR A 85 0.75 -33.15 -6.08
N ILE A 86 1.47 -32.98 -7.18
CA ILE A 86 1.83 -31.70 -7.80
C ILE A 86 1.59 -31.85 -9.31
N GLY A 87 0.45 -31.37 -9.81
CA GLY A 87 0.02 -31.65 -11.19
C GLY A 87 -0.09 -33.16 -11.45
N ASP A 88 0.61 -33.66 -12.47
CA ASP A 88 0.67 -35.09 -12.83
C ASP A 88 1.77 -35.89 -12.08
N PHE A 89 2.52 -35.24 -11.19
CA PHE A 89 3.61 -35.85 -10.43
C PHE A 89 3.17 -36.29 -9.04
N ILE A 90 3.59 -37.49 -8.66
CA ILE A 90 3.48 -38.01 -7.28
C ILE A 90 4.89 -37.98 -6.67
N LEU A 91 5.05 -37.29 -5.55
CA LEU A 91 6.29 -37.23 -4.79
C LEU A 91 6.14 -38.01 -3.47
N GLN A 92 7.22 -38.67 -3.06
CA GLN A 92 7.37 -39.28 -1.73
C GLN A 92 8.71 -38.84 -1.14
N VAL A 93 8.75 -38.55 0.16
CA VAL A 93 9.91 -37.94 0.82
C VAL A 93 10.30 -38.77 2.03
N GLN A 94 11.59 -39.07 2.20
CA GLN A 94 12.13 -39.85 3.32
C GLN A 94 13.25 -39.06 4.00
N ALA A 95 13.22 -39.00 5.33
CA ALA A 95 14.19 -38.30 6.16
C ALA A 95 15.33 -39.26 6.55
N LYS A 96 16.38 -39.31 5.72
CA LYS A 96 17.54 -40.16 5.98
C LYS A 96 18.34 -39.64 7.17
N VAL A 97 18.06 -40.24 8.33
CA VAL A 97 18.88 -40.16 9.56
C VAL A 97 20.24 -40.80 9.28
N ALA A 98 21.32 -40.15 9.71
CA ALA A 98 22.69 -40.60 9.42
C ALA A 98 23.09 -41.76 10.35
N GLY A 99 22.91 -43.02 9.90
CA GLY A 99 23.13 -44.15 10.81
C GLY A 99 23.13 -45.58 10.25
N GLN A 100 23.82 -45.85 9.13
CA GLN A 100 24.55 -47.11 8.85
C GLN A 100 25.14 -47.12 7.42
N ALA A 101 26.31 -47.75 7.25
CA ALA A 101 27.03 -47.81 5.98
C ALA A 101 26.95 -49.20 5.33
N GLY A 102 26.61 -49.24 4.04
CA GLY A 102 26.80 -50.39 3.15
C GLY A 102 27.94 -50.11 2.15
N PRO A 103 28.62 -51.15 1.62
CA PRO A 103 29.75 -50.97 0.70
C PRO A 103 29.29 -50.39 -0.65
N PRO A 104 30.12 -49.54 -1.31
CA PRO A 104 29.75 -48.89 -2.56
C PRO A 104 29.77 -49.86 -3.75
N MET A 105 28.77 -49.72 -4.64
CA MET A 105 28.84 -50.29 -6.00
C MET A 105 29.51 -49.31 -6.98
N PRO A 106 30.11 -49.79 -8.09
CA PRO A 106 30.86 -48.94 -9.01
C PRO A 106 29.96 -48.00 -9.83
N PRO A 107 30.44 -46.80 -10.22
CA PRO A 107 29.70 -45.91 -11.12
C PRO A 107 29.68 -46.47 -12.55
N GLN A 108 28.53 -46.38 -13.21
CA GLN A 108 28.41 -46.57 -14.66
C GLN A 108 28.24 -45.21 -15.36
N GLN A 109 28.96 -45.01 -16.46
CA GLN A 109 29.00 -43.74 -17.19
C GLN A 109 28.03 -43.72 -18.38
N ASN A 110 27.32 -42.61 -18.49
CA ASN A 110 26.86 -41.89 -19.68
C ASN A 110 26.61 -42.64 -21.00
N ALA A 111 25.40 -42.47 -21.55
CA ALA A 111 25.20 -42.36 -23.00
C ALA A 111 24.10 -41.33 -23.32
N ASN A 112 24.44 -40.31 -24.10
CA ASN A 112 23.45 -39.54 -24.88
C ASN A 112 23.08 -40.35 -26.14
N ILE A 113 21.88 -40.16 -26.69
CA ILE A 113 21.61 -40.07 -28.14
C ILE A 113 20.17 -39.57 -28.38
N SER A 114 19.94 -38.99 -29.56
CA SER A 114 18.74 -38.28 -30.01
C SER A 114 17.72 -39.15 -30.76
N ASP A 115 16.51 -38.60 -30.92
CA ASP A 115 15.52 -38.76 -32.00
C ASP A 115 15.68 -39.92 -33.03
N ALA A 116 14.66 -40.81 -33.10
CA ALA A 116 14.02 -41.24 -34.36
C ALA A 116 12.82 -42.21 -34.17
N ASP A 117 11.79 -41.97 -34.99
CA ASP A 117 10.74 -42.83 -35.57
C ASP A 117 10.27 -44.19 -34.99
N PHE A 118 8.93 -44.25 -34.85
CA PHE A 118 7.99 -45.36 -35.16
C PHE A 118 8.53 -46.75 -35.52
N SER A 119 8.10 -47.78 -34.75
CA SER A 119 7.35 -48.93 -35.29
C SER A 119 6.78 -49.86 -34.20
N GLY A 120 5.64 -50.51 -34.49
CA GLY A 120 5.12 -51.69 -33.78
C GLY A 120 5.02 -52.88 -34.75
N PRO A 121 4.21 -53.95 -34.50
CA PRO A 121 3.31 -54.18 -33.36
C PRO A 121 3.46 -55.59 -32.69
N GLY A 122 2.67 -55.87 -31.66
CA GLY A 122 2.50 -57.22 -31.04
C GLY A 122 1.26 -57.28 -30.14
N MET A 123 0.55 -58.41 -30.04
CA MET A 123 -0.87 -58.41 -29.64
C MET A 123 -1.34 -59.54 -28.70
N ALA A 124 -1.84 -59.15 -27.50
CA ALA A 124 -2.85 -59.83 -26.64
C ALA A 124 -2.55 -61.27 -26.13
N PRO A 125 -3.41 -61.89 -25.29
CA PRO A 125 -4.44 -61.36 -24.36
C PRO A 125 -3.97 -61.51 -22.88
N GLY A 126 -4.71 -61.23 -21.79
CA GLY A 126 -6.07 -60.70 -21.56
C GLY A 126 -6.57 -61.20 -20.18
N GLY A 127 -7.19 -60.35 -19.36
CA GLY A 127 -7.65 -60.70 -18.00
C GLY A 127 -8.70 -59.72 -17.46
N PRO A 128 -9.60 -60.15 -16.55
CA PRO A 128 -10.80 -59.39 -16.21
C PRO A 128 -10.55 -58.19 -15.27
N ARG A 129 -11.33 -57.13 -15.49
CA ARG A 129 -11.33 -55.89 -14.69
C ARG A 129 -12.24 -56.06 -13.47
N PRO A 130 -11.81 -55.75 -12.23
CA PRO A 130 -12.68 -55.80 -11.06
C PRO A 130 -13.77 -54.71 -11.11
N PRO A 131 -14.94 -54.92 -10.47
CA PRO A 131 -16.05 -53.98 -10.49
C PRO A 131 -15.78 -52.73 -9.62
N ALA A 132 -16.53 -51.66 -9.88
CA ALA A 132 -16.49 -50.44 -9.07
C ALA A 132 -17.14 -50.63 -7.68
N PRO A 133 -16.66 -49.93 -6.64
CA PRO A 133 -17.27 -49.97 -5.31
C PRO A 133 -18.65 -49.26 -5.29
N PRO A 134 -19.56 -49.66 -4.38
CA PRO A 134 -20.93 -49.14 -4.33
C PRO A 134 -21.02 -47.72 -3.75
N VAL A 135 -22.04 -46.98 -4.19
CA VAL A 135 -22.43 -45.68 -3.63
C VAL A 135 -23.23 -45.90 -2.35
N ALA A 136 -22.94 -45.12 -1.29
CA ALA A 136 -23.67 -45.18 -0.02
C ALA A 136 -25.04 -44.45 -0.12
N PRO A 137 -26.09 -44.93 0.59
CA PRO A 137 -27.45 -44.41 0.45
C PRO A 137 -27.69 -43.11 1.23
N MET A 138 -28.63 -42.29 0.74
CA MET A 138 -29.24 -41.19 1.50
C MET A 138 -30.29 -41.72 2.50
N ALA A 139 -30.46 -41.01 3.60
CA ALA A 139 -31.55 -41.20 4.58
C ALA A 139 -32.70 -40.18 4.33
N PRO A 140 -33.94 -40.46 4.78
CA PRO A 140 -35.13 -39.86 4.19
C PRO A 140 -35.58 -38.52 4.80
N SER A 141 -36.37 -37.78 4.03
CA SER A 141 -37.16 -36.62 4.43
C SER A 141 -38.53 -37.03 5.02
N LEU A 142 -39.19 -36.08 5.72
CA LEU A 142 -40.58 -36.19 6.15
C LEU A 142 -41.38 -34.95 5.71
N ASP A 143 -42.48 -35.22 5.01
CA ASP A 143 -43.75 -34.49 4.84
C ASP A 143 -43.81 -32.95 4.62
N GLY A 144 -44.58 -32.57 3.59
CA GLY A 144 -44.99 -31.19 3.28
C GLY A 144 -46.35 -30.80 3.89
N PRO A 145 -47.21 -30.02 3.18
CA PRO A 145 -47.66 -30.43 1.85
C PRO A 145 -47.92 -29.34 0.77
N SER A 146 -47.88 -29.78 -0.49
CA SER A 146 -48.70 -29.34 -1.67
C SER A 146 -48.69 -27.89 -2.18
N GLY A 147 -48.62 -27.70 -3.51
CA GLY A 147 -48.74 -26.37 -4.15
C GLY A 147 -49.10 -26.31 -5.65
N PHE A 148 -48.50 -27.15 -6.52
CA PHE A 148 -48.63 -27.12 -8.01
C PHE A 148 -48.14 -25.81 -8.69
N ALA A 149 -47.87 -25.74 -10.00
CA ALA A 149 -47.24 -26.66 -10.97
C ALA A 149 -47.01 -25.91 -12.30
N GLY A 150 -45.96 -26.27 -13.06
CA GLY A 150 -45.68 -25.72 -14.40
C GLY A 150 -44.28 -26.10 -14.88
N SER A 151 -44.14 -26.58 -16.11
CA SER A 151 -42.91 -27.18 -16.63
C SER A 151 -42.06 -26.22 -17.47
N VAL A 152 -40.80 -26.63 -17.69
CA VAL A 152 -39.79 -25.96 -18.53
C VAL A 152 -39.93 -26.44 -19.99
N ASP A 153 -39.09 -25.87 -20.86
CA ASP A 153 -38.79 -26.25 -22.24
C ASP A 153 -39.81 -25.85 -23.32
N ASP A 154 -39.48 -24.78 -24.06
CA ASP A 154 -39.35 -24.92 -25.52
C ASP A 154 -38.41 -23.88 -26.16
N LEU A 155 -37.51 -24.41 -27.00
CA LEU A 155 -36.89 -23.86 -28.22
C LEU A 155 -36.14 -22.50 -28.26
N PHE A 156 -34.89 -22.58 -28.72
CA PHE A 156 -34.21 -21.52 -29.47
C PHE A 156 -34.89 -21.26 -30.82
N GLY A 157 -35.06 -19.99 -31.20
CA GLY A 157 -35.45 -19.55 -32.54
C GLY A 157 -35.16 -18.07 -32.73
N GLY A 158 -34.52 -17.67 -33.84
CA GLY A 158 -34.00 -16.31 -34.05
C GLY A 158 -34.71 -15.50 -35.13
N ASP A 159 -34.34 -14.22 -35.18
CA ASP A 159 -34.37 -13.23 -36.26
C ASP A 159 -35.57 -13.17 -37.24
N THR A 160 -36.26 -12.01 -37.27
CA THR A 160 -36.52 -11.27 -38.54
C THR A 160 -37.03 -9.84 -38.30
N ASP A 161 -36.70 -8.92 -39.21
CA ASP A 161 -37.11 -7.51 -39.19
C ASP A 161 -38.62 -7.28 -39.50
N GLY A 162 -39.18 -6.18 -38.98
CA GLY A 162 -40.50 -5.67 -39.40
C GLY A 162 -41.01 -4.44 -38.62
N PRO A 163 -41.14 -3.25 -39.24
CA PRO A 163 -41.51 -2.02 -38.52
C PRO A 163 -43.00 -1.64 -38.60
N GLY A 164 -43.47 -0.93 -37.57
CA GLY A 164 -44.84 -0.41 -37.44
C GLY A 164 -45.70 -1.20 -36.43
N HIS A 165 -46.77 -0.66 -35.85
CA HIS A 165 -47.44 0.63 -36.10
C HIS A 165 -48.12 1.08 -34.79
N ARG A 166 -48.29 2.39 -34.55
CA ARG A 166 -49.15 2.89 -33.46
C ARG A 166 -50.62 2.78 -33.85
N PRO A 167 -51.50 2.26 -32.98
CA PRO A 167 -52.87 2.75 -32.85
C PRO A 167 -53.02 3.63 -31.60
N SER A 168 -54.15 4.34 -31.49
CA SER A 168 -54.38 5.33 -30.43
C SER A 168 -55.79 5.23 -29.83
N ARG A 169 -55.96 5.86 -28.67
CA ARG A 169 -57.23 6.30 -28.04
C ARG A 169 -58.22 5.25 -27.51
N ASN A 170 -58.52 5.44 -26.22
CA ASN A 170 -59.85 5.51 -25.60
C ASN A 170 -60.91 4.44 -25.87
N THR A 171 -61.32 3.77 -24.79
CA THR A 171 -62.74 3.52 -24.49
C THR A 171 -63.04 3.85 -23.02
N ILE A 172 -64.32 4.08 -22.70
CA ILE A 172 -64.80 4.71 -21.46
C ILE A 172 -65.75 3.76 -20.71
N ARG A 173 -65.67 3.77 -19.36
CA ARG A 173 -66.77 3.60 -18.37
C ARG A 173 -66.19 3.93 -16.98
N GLU A 174 -66.71 4.85 -16.17
CA GLU A 174 -68.07 4.96 -15.56
C GLU A 174 -68.37 3.86 -14.51
N SER A 175 -68.92 4.12 -13.32
CA SER A 175 -69.23 5.40 -12.61
C SER A 175 -69.65 5.16 -11.14
N ALA A 176 -69.16 5.97 -10.17
CA ALA A 176 -69.81 6.31 -8.88
C ALA A 176 -68.96 7.41 -8.15
N VAL A 177 -69.38 8.65 -7.83
CA VAL A 177 -70.58 9.19 -7.14
C VAL A 177 -70.54 8.90 -5.62
N MET A 178 -70.42 9.84 -4.67
CA MET A 178 -70.26 11.33 -4.73
C MET A 178 -69.94 11.97 -3.34
N ARG A 179 -69.74 13.31 -3.32
CA ARG A 179 -69.97 14.31 -2.23
C ARG A 179 -68.84 14.73 -1.27
N ASP A 180 -68.05 15.70 -1.76
CA ASP A 180 -68.09 17.12 -1.36
C ASP A 180 -68.27 17.53 0.12
N SER A 181 -67.25 18.19 0.67
CA SER A 181 -67.21 19.66 0.90
C SER A 181 -65.79 20.04 1.40
N GLY A 182 -65.14 21.15 1.06
CA GLY A 182 -65.57 22.40 0.41
C GLY A 182 -65.67 23.53 1.46
N GLY A 183 -64.94 24.65 1.41
CA GLY A 183 -63.93 25.12 0.46
C GLY A 183 -63.26 26.43 0.95
N TYR A 184 -62.30 26.99 0.19
CA TYR A 184 -61.57 28.21 0.56
C TYR A 184 -62.45 29.47 0.55
N GLY A 185 -62.07 30.47 1.37
CA GLY A 185 -62.55 31.85 1.29
C GLY A 185 -61.55 32.83 1.92
N ALA A 186 -61.24 33.92 1.22
CA ALA A 186 -60.29 34.95 1.68
C ALA A 186 -60.88 36.35 1.46
N ALA A 187 -60.83 37.21 2.48
CA ALA A 187 -61.17 38.64 2.37
C ALA A 187 -60.57 39.47 3.53
N THR A 188 -59.75 40.44 3.15
CA THR A 188 -59.56 41.79 3.71
C THR A 188 -60.19 42.18 5.07
N GLY A 189 -59.39 42.81 5.94
CA GLY A 189 -59.88 43.65 7.05
C GLY A 189 -58.75 44.24 7.91
N GLU A 190 -58.53 45.55 7.83
CA GLU A 190 -57.70 46.33 8.78
C GLU A 190 -58.52 46.68 10.03
N PHE A 191 -57.88 46.81 11.22
CA PHE A 191 -58.21 47.77 12.29
C PHE A 191 -57.22 47.66 13.49
N ASP A 192 -57.20 48.69 14.35
CA ASP A 192 -56.04 49.09 15.16
C ASP A 192 -56.06 48.77 16.68
N GLU A 193 -54.86 48.88 17.27
CA GLU A 193 -54.48 49.42 18.60
C GLU A 193 -55.02 48.91 19.97
N GLU A 194 -54.03 48.70 20.87
CA GLU A 194 -53.97 49.12 22.30
C GLU A 194 -55.00 48.65 23.37
N SER A 195 -54.56 47.66 24.17
CA SER A 195 -54.06 47.86 25.56
C SER A 195 -54.76 47.24 26.81
N LYS A 196 -53.91 46.91 27.79
CA LYS A 196 -54.09 46.83 29.28
C LYS A 196 -54.86 45.66 29.95
N THR A 197 -54.05 44.79 30.57
CA THR A 197 -54.09 44.19 31.95
C THR A 197 -55.26 44.53 32.91
N PRO A 198 -55.63 43.64 33.88
CA PRO A 198 -54.70 42.94 34.81
C PRO A 198 -55.04 41.47 35.19
N ALA A 199 -54.24 40.88 36.09
CA ALA A 199 -54.37 39.52 36.65
C ALA A 199 -54.46 39.51 38.19
N PRO A 200 -54.86 38.39 38.82
CA PRO A 200 -54.63 38.14 40.25
C PRO A 200 -53.71 36.94 40.59
N ALA A 201 -52.84 37.19 41.56
CA ALA A 201 -51.94 36.33 42.33
C ALA A 201 -52.68 35.27 43.22
N VAL A 202 -52.10 34.27 43.93
CA VAL A 202 -50.73 33.69 44.09
C VAL A 202 -50.82 32.35 44.87
N ALA A 203 -49.89 31.40 44.68
CA ALA A 203 -49.30 30.53 45.75
C ALA A 203 -48.11 29.66 45.20
N PRO A 204 -47.07 29.27 45.99
CA PRO A 204 -45.77 28.83 45.41
C PRO A 204 -45.17 27.50 45.90
N GLY A 205 -44.16 26.99 45.16
CA GLY A 205 -43.15 26.01 45.60
C GLY A 205 -43.23 24.64 44.90
N PRO A 206 -42.13 23.82 44.87
CA PRO A 206 -40.83 24.00 45.55
C PRO A 206 -39.72 24.59 44.66
N GLY A 207 -38.54 24.84 45.25
CA GLY A 207 -37.38 25.49 44.60
C GLY A 207 -36.25 24.53 44.13
N PRO A 208 -35.14 25.08 43.59
CA PRO A 208 -34.08 24.32 42.92
C PRO A 208 -33.10 23.62 43.87
N ALA A 209 -32.46 22.56 43.38
CA ALA A 209 -31.44 21.79 44.10
C ALA A 209 -30.11 22.58 44.28
N PRO A 210 -29.37 22.35 45.38
CA PRO A 210 -28.18 23.13 45.71
C PRO A 210 -26.94 22.75 44.87
N ARG A 211 -26.19 23.77 44.43
CA ARG A 211 -24.87 23.60 43.79
C ARG A 211 -23.87 22.98 44.77
N ARG A 212 -23.18 21.90 44.37
CA ARG A 212 -21.99 21.40 45.09
C ARG A 212 -20.77 22.26 44.77
N ARG A 213 -19.90 22.47 45.76
CA ARG A 213 -18.54 23.02 45.57
C ARG A 213 -17.58 21.91 45.15
N PRO A 214 -16.47 22.21 44.45
CA PRO A 214 -15.46 21.22 44.13
C PRO A 214 -14.78 20.69 45.40
N SER A 215 -14.63 19.36 45.48
CA SER A 215 -13.73 18.70 46.42
C SER A 215 -12.33 18.61 45.83
N GLY A 216 -11.30 18.78 46.67
CA GLY A 216 -9.90 18.56 46.28
C GLY A 216 -9.59 17.08 45.97
N PRO A 217 -8.37 16.78 45.49
CA PRO A 217 -8.00 15.43 45.07
C PRO A 217 -7.92 14.46 46.25
N SER A 218 -8.47 13.24 46.04
CA SER A 218 -8.25 12.09 46.93
C SER A 218 -6.93 11.38 46.61
N PRO A 219 -6.31 10.64 47.55
CA PRO A 219 -4.92 10.21 47.42
C PRO A 219 -4.69 9.00 46.51
N VAL A 220 -3.50 8.96 45.90
CA VAL A 220 -2.93 7.78 45.23
C VAL A 220 -2.55 6.72 46.29
N PRO A 221 -2.79 5.41 46.07
CA PRO A 221 -2.33 4.36 46.98
C PRO A 221 -0.79 4.24 46.94
N PRO A 222 -0.12 4.02 48.10
CA PRO A 222 1.34 4.01 48.16
C PRO A 222 1.97 2.74 47.56
N ALA A 223 3.15 2.89 46.95
CA ALA A 223 3.97 1.76 46.54
C ALA A 223 4.61 1.04 47.75
N PRO A 224 4.77 -0.30 47.69
CA PRO A 224 5.52 -1.04 48.71
C PRO A 224 7.04 -0.80 48.60
N PRO A 225 7.81 -0.84 49.70
CA PRO A 225 9.21 -0.44 49.74
C PRO A 225 10.21 -1.55 49.35
N LEU A 226 11.42 -1.13 48.96
CA LEU A 226 12.61 -1.97 48.81
C LEU A 226 13.47 -1.91 50.09
N SER A 227 13.82 -3.06 50.68
CA SER A 227 15.08 -3.23 51.45
C SER A 227 15.40 -4.70 51.81
N GLU A 228 16.47 -5.20 51.21
CA GLU A 228 17.49 -6.17 51.66
C GLU A 228 17.28 -7.15 52.86
N SER A 229 17.64 -8.42 52.59
CA SER A 229 18.49 -9.32 53.41
C SER A 229 17.93 -10.20 54.57
N GLY A 230 17.98 -11.52 54.34
CA GLY A 230 18.73 -12.48 55.20
C GLY A 230 18.04 -13.22 56.37
N GLY A 231 18.08 -14.57 56.37
CA GLY A 231 17.97 -15.36 57.62
C GLY A 231 17.30 -16.76 57.59
N PHE A 232 18.06 -17.80 57.22
CA PHE A 232 17.88 -19.26 57.42
C PHE A 232 16.82 -19.83 58.41
N GLY A 233 16.20 -21.00 58.10
CA GLY A 233 15.24 -21.64 59.04
C GLY A 233 14.73 -23.10 58.91
N ALA A 234 15.28 -24.01 58.09
CA ALA A 234 14.99 -25.47 58.07
C ALA A 234 13.54 -25.95 57.67
N ALA A 235 13.36 -27.28 57.56
CA ALA A 235 12.21 -28.02 56.95
C ALA A 235 11.92 -29.32 57.75
N PRO A 236 11.09 -30.33 57.33
CA PRO A 236 10.21 -30.46 56.13
C PRO A 236 8.80 -31.12 56.38
N SER A 237 7.91 -31.17 55.35
CA SER A 237 7.48 -32.45 54.71
C SER A 237 6.19 -32.43 53.82
N ARG A 238 6.31 -33.09 52.64
CA ARG A 238 5.32 -33.92 51.90
C ARG A 238 4.18 -33.31 51.01
N ARG A 239 4.28 -33.70 49.72
CA ARG A 239 3.27 -33.90 48.65
C ARG A 239 2.66 -32.68 47.94
N ASP A 240 2.41 -32.70 46.62
CA ASP A 240 2.92 -33.58 45.53
C ASP A 240 2.76 -32.89 44.15
N SER A 241 3.70 -33.16 43.22
CA SER A 241 3.62 -33.07 41.73
C SER A 241 3.18 -31.78 40.98
N GLY A 242 3.98 -31.39 39.97
CA GLY A 242 3.50 -30.76 38.73
C GLY A 242 3.98 -29.33 38.43
N GLY A 243 5.16 -29.17 37.82
CA GLY A 243 5.71 -27.85 37.47
C GLY A 243 6.32 -27.76 36.07
N PHE A 244 6.33 -26.55 35.51
CA PHE A 244 7.08 -26.13 34.32
C PHE A 244 7.91 -24.88 34.67
N GLY A 245 9.13 -24.80 34.13
CA GLY A 245 10.09 -23.68 34.32
C GLY A 245 11.34 -23.94 33.47
N ALA A 246 12.08 -22.90 33.08
CA ALA A 246 13.04 -22.97 31.98
C ALA A 246 14.44 -22.42 32.29
N ALA A 247 15.46 -23.03 31.66
CA ALA A 247 16.80 -22.50 31.32
C ALA A 247 17.70 -21.99 32.49
N PRO A 248 18.95 -21.53 32.24
CA PRO A 248 19.89 -21.79 31.13
C PRO A 248 20.84 -22.95 31.55
N PRO A 249 22.20 -22.99 31.38
CA PRO A 249 23.19 -22.36 30.46
C PRO A 249 23.91 -23.47 29.60
N VAL A 250 25.16 -23.43 29.06
CA VAL A 250 26.40 -22.66 29.29
C VAL A 250 27.35 -22.67 28.05
N GLU A 251 28.18 -21.61 27.94
CA GLU A 251 29.58 -21.56 27.45
C GLU A 251 30.01 -21.88 25.99
N HIS A 252 31.22 -21.41 25.68
CA HIS A 252 31.87 -21.39 24.36
C HIS A 252 32.72 -22.64 24.09
N GLU A 253 32.98 -22.95 22.81
CA GLU A 253 34.37 -23.15 22.37
C GLU A 253 34.51 -22.85 20.85
N ALA A 254 35.68 -22.33 20.45
CA ALA A 254 36.00 -22.03 19.05
C ALA A 254 37.32 -22.71 18.68
N ILE A 255 37.34 -23.47 17.57
CA ILE A 255 38.55 -24.15 17.10
C ILE A 255 38.87 -23.77 15.65
N SER A 256 40.02 -23.13 15.52
CA SER A 256 40.74 -22.68 14.33
C SER A 256 40.88 -23.69 13.19
N SER A 257 41.04 -23.13 11.98
CA SER A 257 41.70 -23.75 10.81
C SER A 257 43.05 -24.42 11.18
N PRO A 258 43.52 -25.37 10.36
CA PRO A 258 44.50 -24.98 9.35
C PRO A 258 44.31 -25.65 7.98
N GLY A 259 44.61 -24.93 6.90
CA GLY A 259 44.51 -25.43 5.53
C GLY A 259 45.82 -26.00 4.95
N ARG A 260 45.80 -26.35 3.66
CA ARG A 260 47.03 -26.48 2.86
C ARG A 260 46.80 -26.23 1.37
N SER A 261 47.82 -25.67 0.74
CA SER A 261 47.89 -25.32 -0.68
C SER A 261 48.14 -26.51 -1.61
N MET A 262 47.75 -26.37 -2.88
CA MET A 262 48.73 -26.37 -3.96
C MET A 262 48.18 -25.77 -5.27
N ASP A 263 49.04 -25.05 -5.99
CA ASP A 263 48.78 -24.46 -7.30
C ASP A 263 48.75 -25.50 -8.43
N ALA A 264 48.07 -25.17 -9.54
CA ALA A 264 48.68 -25.22 -10.88
C ALA A 264 47.78 -24.62 -11.99
N VAL A 265 48.20 -23.47 -12.53
CA VAL A 265 48.26 -23.14 -13.97
C VAL A 265 47.11 -23.55 -14.91
N LEU A 266 46.48 -22.54 -15.54
CA LEU A 266 46.14 -22.60 -16.97
C LEU A 266 46.14 -21.19 -17.58
N ALA A 267 46.73 -21.04 -18.78
CA ALA A 267 46.92 -19.75 -19.45
C ALA A 267 45.76 -19.44 -20.43
N GLY A 268 45.35 -18.17 -20.50
CA GLY A 268 44.24 -17.72 -21.35
C GLY A 268 44.64 -17.19 -22.73
N ARG A 269 43.64 -17.01 -23.61
CA ARG A 269 43.65 -16.12 -24.80
C ARG A 269 42.19 -15.71 -25.17
N PRO A 270 41.96 -14.70 -26.04
CA PRO A 270 40.97 -13.66 -25.72
C PRO A 270 39.68 -13.68 -26.56
N ALA A 271 38.76 -12.77 -26.21
CA ALA A 271 37.51 -12.50 -26.92
C ALA A 271 37.71 -11.82 -28.31
N PRO A 272 36.76 -11.99 -29.25
CA PRO A 272 36.80 -11.36 -30.58
C PRO A 272 36.32 -9.89 -30.56
N PRO A 273 36.74 -9.05 -31.54
CA PRO A 273 36.46 -7.60 -31.56
C PRO A 273 35.20 -7.21 -32.34
N ASN A 274 34.65 -6.03 -32.01
CA ASN A 274 33.66 -5.31 -32.83
C ASN A 274 34.32 -4.58 -34.02
N ALA A 275 33.61 -4.49 -35.15
CA ALA A 275 33.92 -3.58 -36.26
C ALA A 275 32.63 -3.14 -36.99
N PRO A 276 32.50 -1.88 -37.45
CA PRO A 276 31.27 -1.35 -38.06
C PRO A 276 31.24 -1.47 -39.59
N ILE A 277 30.04 -1.39 -40.19
CA ILE A 277 29.84 -1.20 -41.64
C ILE A 277 28.73 -0.16 -41.87
N ALA A 278 28.96 0.75 -42.82
CA ALA A 278 27.96 1.67 -43.37
C ALA A 278 27.96 1.58 -44.91
N GLY A 279 26.81 1.85 -45.55
CA GLY A 279 26.72 1.93 -47.02
C GLY A 279 25.30 1.69 -47.57
N PRO A 280 24.82 2.47 -48.56
CA PRO A 280 23.44 2.41 -49.04
C PRO A 280 23.22 1.49 -50.24
N ARG A 281 21.97 1.09 -50.48
CA ARG A 281 21.45 0.59 -51.77
C ARG A 281 20.07 1.19 -52.07
N ALA A 282 19.76 1.39 -53.34
CA ALA A 282 18.54 2.04 -53.82
C ALA A 282 17.99 1.38 -55.10
N GLY A 283 16.67 1.51 -55.32
CA GLY A 283 15.93 0.93 -56.45
C GLY A 283 15.53 -0.54 -56.23
N LEU A 284 14.40 -1.05 -56.75
CA LEU A 284 13.34 -0.52 -57.64
C LEU A 284 11.95 -1.02 -57.13
N PRO A 285 10.84 -0.94 -57.90
CA PRO A 285 9.92 0.21 -57.94
C PRO A 285 8.50 -0.10 -57.40
N ALA A 286 7.60 0.88 -57.43
CA ALA A 286 6.30 0.81 -56.77
C ALA A 286 5.21 -0.01 -57.49
N GLY A 287 4.39 -0.72 -56.70
CA GLY A 287 3.03 -1.14 -57.07
C GLY A 287 1.99 -0.33 -56.27
N ARG A 288 0.86 0.04 -56.91
CA ARG A 288 -0.23 0.80 -56.30
C ARG A 288 -1.37 -0.12 -55.82
N LEU A 289 -2.33 0.50 -55.11
CA LEU A 289 -3.52 -0.07 -54.42
C LEU A 289 -3.18 -0.50 -52.98
N GLY A 290 -3.76 0.06 -51.92
CA GLY A 290 -4.74 1.15 -51.83
C GLY A 290 -6.03 0.73 -51.12
N GLY A 291 -6.00 0.75 -49.79
CA GLY A 291 -7.13 0.51 -48.90
C GLY A 291 -6.75 1.08 -47.53
N ASP A 292 -7.57 1.98 -47.00
CA ASP A 292 -7.27 2.76 -45.80
C ASP A 292 -7.85 2.08 -44.56
N SER A 293 -6.98 1.84 -43.58
CA SER A 293 -7.35 1.50 -42.20
C SER A 293 -6.45 2.27 -41.26
N GLY A 294 -6.55 3.61 -41.30
CA GLY A 294 -5.75 4.56 -40.53
C GLY A 294 -5.90 4.43 -39.02
N GLU A 295 -5.22 3.44 -38.43
CA GLU A 295 -4.82 3.48 -37.03
C GLU A 295 -4.00 4.75 -36.80
N ARG A 296 -4.61 5.74 -36.15
CA ARG A 296 -3.87 6.86 -35.55
C ARG A 296 -3.03 6.31 -34.41
N ALA A 297 -1.84 5.82 -34.73
CA ALA A 297 -0.81 5.47 -33.76
C ALA A 297 -0.56 6.70 -32.88
N ALA A 298 -1.15 6.71 -31.69
CA ALA A 298 -1.08 7.83 -30.77
C ALA A 298 0.39 8.10 -30.45
N HIS A 299 0.87 9.28 -30.87
CA HIS A 299 2.27 9.65 -30.74
C HIS A 299 2.56 9.95 -29.28
N ARG A 300 2.83 8.89 -28.51
CA ARG A 300 3.11 8.95 -27.08
C ARG A 300 4.34 9.85 -26.93
N PRO A 301 4.23 11.04 -26.30
CA PRO A 301 5.34 11.98 -26.28
C PRO A 301 6.51 11.32 -25.55
N THR A 302 7.62 11.13 -26.29
CA THR A 302 8.86 10.66 -25.70
C THR A 302 9.42 11.77 -24.85
N ILE A 303 9.11 11.73 -23.55
CA ILE A 303 9.71 12.62 -22.55
C ILE A 303 11.23 12.53 -22.76
N PRO A 304 11.92 13.66 -23.04
CA PRO A 304 13.35 13.63 -23.25
C PRO A 304 14.04 13.10 -21.98
N PRO A 305 15.12 12.31 -22.09
CA PRO A 305 15.80 11.76 -20.93
C PRO A 305 16.32 12.91 -20.05
N GLN A 306 15.68 13.10 -18.90
CA GLN A 306 16.07 14.13 -17.94
C GLN A 306 17.46 13.78 -17.40
N SER A 307 18.43 14.64 -17.66
CA SER A 307 19.76 14.53 -17.07
C SER A 307 19.66 14.84 -15.58
N ILE A 308 19.82 13.82 -14.74
CA ILE A 308 19.95 14.00 -13.29
C ILE A 308 21.16 14.90 -13.04
N GLN A 309 20.93 16.06 -12.42
CA GLN A 309 22.00 16.99 -12.03
C GLN A 309 22.89 16.33 -10.97
N SER A 310 24.17 16.66 -10.93
CA SER A 310 25.13 16.03 -10.02
C SER A 310 25.87 17.10 -9.23
N GLU A 311 25.72 17.03 -7.90
CA GLU A 311 26.42 17.90 -6.94
C GLU A 311 27.65 17.19 -6.34
N PHE A 312 27.86 15.92 -6.72
CA PHE A 312 28.87 15.00 -6.18
C PHE A 312 30.31 15.53 -6.20
N ASP A 313 30.96 15.52 -5.03
CA ASP A 313 32.36 15.92 -4.82
C ASP A 313 33.30 14.72 -4.98
N GLU A 314 33.87 14.55 -6.18
CA GLU A 314 34.79 13.45 -6.50
C GLU A 314 36.10 13.52 -5.68
N ASP A 315 36.64 14.72 -5.42
CA ASP A 315 37.90 14.90 -4.69
C ASP A 315 37.72 14.57 -3.19
N PHE A 316 36.61 14.97 -2.58
CA PHE A 316 36.28 14.62 -1.20
C PHE A 316 35.94 13.12 -1.06
N HIS A 317 35.22 12.54 -2.01
CA HIS A 317 34.92 11.11 -1.99
C HIS A 317 36.19 10.24 -2.12
N ALA A 318 37.17 10.67 -2.91
CA ALA A 318 38.48 10.02 -2.95
C ALA A 318 39.19 10.06 -1.58
N ALA A 319 39.15 11.21 -0.89
CA ALA A 319 39.70 11.35 0.46
C ALA A 319 38.97 10.48 1.50
N GLN A 320 37.63 10.41 1.45
CA GLN A 320 36.83 9.48 2.25
C GLN A 320 37.30 8.03 2.06
N HIS A 321 37.44 7.58 0.81
CA HIS A 321 37.82 6.19 0.49
C HIS A 321 39.24 5.84 0.97
N ASP A 322 40.22 6.75 0.87
CA ASP A 322 41.57 6.52 1.40
C ASP A 322 41.58 6.44 2.94
N VAL A 323 40.78 7.25 3.64
CA VAL A 323 40.63 7.19 5.11
C VAL A 323 39.88 5.93 5.54
N ALA A 324 38.85 5.52 4.80
CA ALA A 324 38.12 4.27 5.03
C ALA A 324 39.03 3.04 4.99
N ARG A 325 39.97 2.97 4.04
CA ARG A 325 40.95 1.88 3.99
C ARG A 325 41.80 1.82 5.27
N VAL A 326 42.32 2.96 5.72
CA VAL A 326 43.14 3.04 6.95
C VAL A 326 42.33 2.62 8.18
N LEU A 327 41.08 3.09 8.30
CA LEU A 327 40.19 2.73 9.41
C LEU A 327 39.89 1.23 9.46
N LEU A 328 39.54 0.63 8.31
CA LEU A 328 39.21 -0.80 8.20
C LEU A 328 40.43 -1.73 8.32
N GLU A 329 41.65 -1.19 8.27
CA GLU A 329 42.88 -1.90 8.67
C GLU A 329 43.14 -1.84 10.19
N SER A 330 42.50 -0.90 10.92
CA SER A 330 42.73 -0.63 12.35
C SER A 330 41.58 -1.00 13.30
N VAL A 331 40.33 -1.01 12.84
CA VAL A 331 39.12 -1.21 13.66
C VAL A 331 38.20 -2.22 12.99
N SER A 332 37.63 -3.15 13.76
CA SER A 332 36.69 -4.17 13.26
C SER A 332 35.28 -3.61 13.04
N LEU A 333 34.61 -4.09 11.99
CA LEU A 333 33.19 -3.84 11.75
C LEU A 333 32.28 -4.40 12.85
N ASP A 334 32.77 -5.33 13.68
CA ASP A 334 32.04 -5.89 14.83
C ASP A 334 32.16 -5.02 16.09
N GLU A 335 33.20 -4.19 16.19
CA GLU A 335 33.42 -3.25 17.30
C GLU A 335 32.56 -1.98 17.15
N MET A 336 32.09 -1.70 15.93
CA MET A 336 31.19 -0.59 15.62
C MET A 336 29.76 -0.90 16.12
N VAL A 337 29.23 -0.04 16.99
CA VAL A 337 27.94 -0.27 17.69
C VAL A 337 26.74 -0.11 16.74
N LEU A 338 25.64 -0.82 17.01
CA LEU A 338 24.38 -0.73 16.25
C LEU A 338 23.35 0.24 16.86
N GLU A 339 23.55 0.67 18.12
CA GLU A 339 22.65 1.60 18.79
C GLU A 339 22.74 2.97 18.12
N TYR A 340 21.57 3.51 17.75
CA TYR A 340 21.42 4.77 17.05
C TYR A 340 20.24 5.55 17.65
N PRO A 341 20.39 6.84 18.00
CA PRO A 341 21.64 7.63 17.94
C PRO A 341 22.71 7.10 18.92
N PRO A 342 24.01 7.25 18.59
CA PRO A 342 25.10 6.75 19.42
C PRO A 342 25.27 7.54 20.73
N GLU A 343 25.79 6.89 21.78
CA GLU A 343 26.19 7.59 23.01
C GLU A 343 27.40 8.52 22.76
N SER A 344 27.47 9.63 23.50
CA SER A 344 28.39 10.72 23.22
C SER A 344 29.86 10.38 23.48
N ASP A 345 30.16 9.49 24.42
CA ASP A 345 31.51 8.99 24.69
C ASP A 345 31.98 7.97 23.65
N VAL A 346 31.07 7.14 23.12
CA VAL A 346 31.31 6.28 21.95
C VAL A 346 31.64 7.13 20.73
N PHE A 347 30.84 8.16 20.45
CA PHE A 347 31.09 9.11 19.34
C PHE A 347 32.45 9.82 19.53
N ASP A 348 32.72 10.35 20.72
CA ASP A 348 34.01 10.97 21.05
C ASP A 348 35.19 10.00 20.99
N SER A 349 34.99 8.68 21.16
CA SER A 349 36.05 7.68 21.01
C SER A 349 36.39 7.48 19.54
N PHE A 350 35.41 7.15 18.71
CA PHE A 350 35.61 6.97 17.26
C PHE A 350 36.15 8.25 16.59
N LYS A 351 35.72 9.45 17.02
CA LYS A 351 36.23 10.72 16.49
C LYS A 351 37.75 10.90 16.68
N LYS A 352 38.35 10.28 17.69
CA LYS A 352 39.81 10.29 17.92
C LYS A 352 40.54 9.32 16.97
N GLU A 353 39.97 8.14 16.73
CA GLU A 353 40.51 7.13 15.82
C GLU A 353 40.42 7.60 14.36
N VAL A 354 39.26 8.15 13.98
CA VAL A 354 39.04 8.82 12.69
C VAL A 354 40.00 9.99 12.50
N SER A 355 40.20 10.84 13.53
CA SER A 355 41.21 11.91 13.47
C SER A 355 42.61 11.37 13.18
N ALA A 356 43.03 10.27 13.83
CA ALA A 356 44.33 9.67 13.60
C ALA A 356 44.46 9.07 12.18
N ALA A 357 43.40 8.44 11.65
CA ALA A 357 43.38 7.93 10.28
C ALA A 357 43.47 9.07 9.23
N VAL A 358 42.74 10.18 9.46
CA VAL A 358 42.81 11.38 8.60
C VAL A 358 44.21 12.01 8.63
N ASP A 359 44.87 12.05 9.80
CA ASP A 359 46.25 12.58 9.91
C ASP A 359 47.30 11.67 9.24
N VAL A 360 47.02 10.37 9.06
CA VAL A 360 47.86 9.44 8.28
C VAL A 360 47.68 9.63 6.77
N VAL A 361 46.46 9.90 6.31
CA VAL A 361 46.17 10.15 4.88
C VAL A 361 46.59 11.56 4.46
N ALA A 362 46.48 12.55 5.36
CA ALA A 362 46.79 13.96 5.14
C ALA A 362 46.19 14.55 3.82
N PRO A 363 44.87 14.39 3.58
CA PRO A 363 44.23 14.81 2.33
C PRO A 363 44.14 16.34 2.19
N SER A 364 43.96 16.81 0.96
CA SER A 364 43.89 18.25 0.62
C SER A 364 42.51 18.90 0.77
N VAL A 365 41.53 18.18 1.33
CA VAL A 365 40.16 18.66 1.55
C VAL A 365 39.97 19.18 2.98
N ASP A 366 38.76 19.65 3.32
CA ASP A 366 38.46 20.07 4.70
C ASP A 366 38.59 18.89 5.69
N ARG A 367 39.59 18.99 6.56
CA ARG A 367 39.92 17.99 7.58
C ARG A 367 38.82 17.88 8.65
N GLU A 368 38.16 18.97 9.01
CA GLU A 368 37.16 18.95 10.09
C GLU A 368 35.87 18.28 9.59
N ALA A 369 35.38 18.67 8.41
CA ALA A 369 34.26 18.02 7.75
C ALA A 369 34.53 16.53 7.45
N LEU A 370 35.76 16.16 7.07
CA LEU A 370 36.13 14.77 6.80
C LEU A 370 36.20 13.91 8.07
N VAL A 371 36.73 14.45 9.17
CA VAL A 371 36.70 13.73 10.47
C VAL A 371 35.26 13.55 10.95
N ASP A 372 34.40 14.56 10.79
CA ASP A 372 33.01 14.48 11.25
C ASP A 372 32.21 13.43 10.45
N LEU A 373 32.21 13.53 9.11
CA LEU A 373 31.47 12.59 8.25
C LEU A 373 31.96 11.14 8.40
N MET A 374 33.28 10.93 8.50
CA MET A 374 33.83 9.58 8.73
C MET A 374 33.51 9.06 10.14
N THR A 375 33.36 9.93 11.15
CA THR A 375 32.84 9.53 12.48
C THR A 375 31.39 9.09 12.37
N HIS A 376 30.55 9.85 11.64
CA HIS A 376 29.17 9.46 11.36
C HIS A 376 29.08 8.13 10.60
N GLU A 377 29.99 7.82 9.66
CA GLU A 377 30.02 6.49 9.02
C GLU A 377 30.36 5.37 10.03
N CYS A 378 31.30 5.63 10.95
CA CYS A 378 31.69 4.68 11.98
C CYS A 378 30.61 4.41 13.06
N VAL A 379 29.80 5.39 13.47
CA VAL A 379 28.81 5.23 14.58
C VAL A 379 27.37 5.70 14.31
N GLY A 380 27.14 6.61 13.37
CA GLY A 380 25.81 7.10 12.96
C GLY A 380 25.23 6.32 11.77
N LEU A 381 24.36 6.94 10.98
CA LEU A 381 23.94 6.39 9.67
C LEU A 381 24.85 6.87 8.53
N GLY A 382 26.01 7.44 8.86
CA GLY A 382 26.95 8.00 7.90
C GLY A 382 26.42 9.25 7.23
N VAL A 383 26.70 9.35 5.93
CA VAL A 383 26.21 10.44 5.08
C VAL A 383 24.67 10.56 5.05
N LEU A 384 23.94 9.53 5.50
CA LEU A 384 22.48 9.62 5.64
C LEU A 384 22.07 10.61 6.73
N ASP A 385 22.86 10.79 7.80
CA ASP A 385 22.57 11.74 8.89
C ASP A 385 22.51 13.18 8.35
N GLN A 386 23.48 13.57 7.51
CA GLN A 386 23.53 14.88 6.85
C GLN A 386 22.25 15.20 6.05
N TYR A 387 21.69 14.20 5.35
CA TYR A 387 20.48 14.38 4.55
C TYR A 387 19.18 14.21 5.36
N LEU A 388 19.24 13.53 6.50
CA LEU A 388 18.16 13.50 7.49
C LEU A 388 18.00 14.87 8.17
N ASP A 389 19.09 15.58 8.46
CA ASP A 389 19.04 16.91 9.06
C ASP A 389 18.69 18.04 8.06
N ASP A 390 19.09 17.93 6.79
CA ASP A 390 18.83 18.95 5.75
C ASP A 390 17.30 19.16 5.48
N PRO A 391 16.71 20.31 5.85
CA PRO A 391 15.27 20.54 5.70
C PRO A 391 14.80 20.74 4.25
N GLU A 392 15.71 20.94 3.28
CA GLU A 392 15.35 21.00 1.85
C GLU A 392 15.16 19.62 1.22
N VAL A 393 15.71 18.57 1.87
CA VAL A 393 15.63 17.18 1.41
C VAL A 393 14.28 16.55 1.78
N GLN A 394 13.63 15.95 0.78
CA GLN A 394 12.28 15.37 0.83
C GLN A 394 12.33 13.84 0.76
N ASP A 395 13.06 13.32 -0.23
CA ASP A 395 13.35 11.89 -0.42
C ASP A 395 14.87 11.68 -0.49
N ILE A 396 15.34 10.51 -0.04
CA ILE A 396 16.73 10.06 -0.16
C ILE A 396 16.71 8.63 -0.72
N TYR A 397 17.45 8.39 -1.81
CA TYR A 397 17.54 7.09 -2.47
C TYR A 397 18.99 6.64 -2.55
N ILE A 398 19.40 5.78 -1.62
CA ILE A 398 20.70 5.11 -1.64
C ILE A 398 20.56 3.87 -2.52
N GLN A 399 21.17 3.90 -3.70
CA GLN A 399 21.18 2.78 -4.64
C GLN A 399 22.38 1.86 -4.39
N ARG A 400 23.51 2.45 -3.99
CA ARG A 400 24.78 1.84 -3.60
C ARG A 400 25.56 2.82 -2.72
N ALA A 401 26.69 2.39 -2.17
CA ALA A 401 27.59 3.24 -1.40
C ALA A 401 28.09 4.47 -2.19
N ASP A 402 28.43 4.29 -3.47
CA ASP A 402 28.87 5.33 -4.42
C ASP A 402 27.70 6.12 -5.06
N ARG A 403 26.45 5.78 -4.74
CA ARG A 403 25.29 6.28 -5.50
C ARG A 403 24.08 6.60 -4.63
N ILE A 404 24.08 7.84 -4.14
CA ILE A 404 22.96 8.47 -3.44
C ILE A 404 22.30 9.51 -4.34
N LEU A 405 20.98 9.49 -4.40
CA LEU A 405 20.17 10.54 -5.01
C LEU A 405 19.34 11.22 -3.93
N VAL A 406 19.19 12.54 -3.97
CA VAL A 406 18.31 13.29 -3.07
C VAL A 406 17.25 14.03 -3.87
N ARG A 407 16.04 14.16 -3.32
CA ARG A 407 15.04 15.09 -3.83
C ARG A 407 15.05 16.37 -3.01
N LYS A 408 15.48 17.48 -3.60
CA LYS A 408 15.33 18.82 -3.04
C LYS A 408 14.34 19.62 -3.87
N ASN A 409 13.37 20.28 -3.22
CA ASN A 409 12.38 21.13 -3.89
C ASN A 409 11.71 20.47 -5.12
N GLY A 410 11.35 19.18 -5.01
CA GLY A 410 10.77 18.38 -6.09
C GLY A 410 11.77 17.79 -7.10
N THR A 411 12.91 18.46 -7.33
CA THR A 411 13.97 18.05 -8.26
C THR A 411 14.81 16.91 -7.69
N LEU A 412 15.21 15.95 -8.52
CA LEU A 412 16.08 14.82 -8.15
C LEU A 412 17.51 15.06 -8.65
N SER A 413 18.49 15.14 -7.74
CA SER A 413 19.92 15.24 -8.04
C SER A 413 20.70 14.01 -7.54
N VAL A 414 21.92 13.81 -8.05
CA VAL A 414 22.95 13.02 -7.38
C VAL A 414 23.51 13.87 -6.25
N ALA A 415 23.48 13.32 -5.05
CA ALA A 415 23.82 14.04 -3.84
C ALA A 415 25.33 14.38 -3.77
N GLU A 416 25.68 15.44 -3.05
CA GLU A 416 27.05 15.96 -2.92
C GLU A 416 28.03 14.93 -2.34
N ARG A 417 27.57 14.16 -1.34
CA ARG A 417 28.36 13.19 -0.58
C ARG A 417 27.77 11.78 -0.69
N ALA A 418 28.63 10.78 -0.58
CA ALA A 418 28.28 9.35 -0.62
C ALA A 418 29.06 8.57 0.46
N PHE A 419 28.77 7.27 0.66
CA PHE A 419 29.46 6.45 1.67
C PHE A 419 30.88 6.09 1.21
N SER A 420 31.87 6.28 2.07
CA SER A 420 33.29 6.00 1.80
C SER A 420 33.57 4.55 1.35
N HIS A 421 32.81 3.57 1.87
CA HIS A 421 32.99 2.15 1.57
C HIS A 421 31.67 1.37 1.75
N PRO A 422 31.39 0.30 0.97
CA PRO A 422 30.18 -0.52 1.11
C PRO A 422 29.95 -1.10 2.51
N SER A 423 31.00 -1.28 3.32
CA SER A 423 30.89 -1.72 4.72
C SER A 423 30.14 -0.72 5.61
N PHE A 424 30.32 0.59 5.41
CA PHE A 424 29.64 1.60 6.23
C PHE A 424 28.17 1.74 5.85
N LEU A 425 27.83 1.58 4.57
CA LEU A 425 26.44 1.42 4.14
C LEU A 425 25.80 0.15 4.74
N MET A 426 26.56 -0.96 4.87
CA MET A 426 26.07 -2.16 5.55
C MET A 426 25.79 -1.90 7.04
N LEU A 427 26.68 -1.18 7.73
CA LEU A 427 26.48 -0.80 9.13
C LEU A 427 25.29 0.16 9.30
N ALA A 428 25.12 1.15 8.43
CA ALA A 428 23.96 2.04 8.44
C ALA A 428 22.65 1.26 8.24
N ALA A 429 22.63 0.27 7.33
CA ALA A 429 21.48 -0.62 7.15
C ALA A 429 21.20 -1.50 8.38
N PHE A 430 22.23 -2.05 9.02
CA PHE A 430 22.09 -2.83 10.27
C PHE A 430 21.65 -1.96 11.47
N ARG A 431 22.05 -0.68 11.53
CA ARG A 431 21.58 0.30 12.53
C ARG A 431 20.09 0.58 12.39
N LEU A 432 19.64 0.85 11.16
CA LEU A 432 18.20 1.01 10.86
C LEU A 432 17.40 -0.24 11.29
N LEU A 433 17.89 -1.44 10.95
CA LEU A 433 17.23 -2.71 11.27
C LEU A 433 17.41 -3.15 12.73
N GLY A 434 18.26 -2.49 13.52
CA GLY A 434 18.61 -2.86 14.90
C GLY A 434 19.31 -4.23 15.04
N THR A 435 19.77 -4.85 13.94
CA THR A 435 20.38 -6.19 13.94
C THR A 435 21.33 -6.42 12.77
N ARG A 436 22.39 -7.20 13.01
CA ARG A 436 23.27 -7.78 11.97
C ARG A 436 22.66 -9.01 11.27
N GLU A 437 21.65 -9.63 11.87
CA GLU A 437 20.97 -10.83 11.34
C GLU A 437 19.46 -10.57 11.17
N PRO A 438 19.04 -9.82 10.13
CA PRO A 438 17.63 -9.55 9.89
C PRO A 438 16.90 -10.79 9.32
N VAL A 439 15.74 -11.11 9.91
CA VAL A 439 14.92 -12.29 9.52
C VAL A 439 14.32 -12.11 8.11
N THR A 440 14.09 -10.86 7.71
CA THR A 440 13.62 -10.46 6.38
C THR A 440 14.72 -9.68 5.64
N PHE A 441 14.83 -9.89 4.33
CA PHE A 441 15.73 -9.10 3.48
C PHE A 441 15.12 -7.74 3.04
N THR A 442 13.99 -7.36 3.63
CA THR A 442 13.28 -6.11 3.35
C THR A 442 12.47 -5.71 4.58
N ASP A 443 12.50 -4.43 4.96
CA ASP A 443 11.74 -3.92 6.11
C ASP A 443 11.46 -2.40 6.00
N GLU A 444 10.51 -1.90 6.79
CA GLU A 444 10.16 -0.47 6.90
C GLU A 444 10.37 0.06 8.31
N ILE A 445 11.40 0.89 8.46
CA ILE A 445 11.81 1.53 9.71
C ILE A 445 11.12 2.89 9.82
N ARG A 446 10.64 3.23 11.02
CA ARG A 446 9.88 4.45 11.32
C ARG A 446 10.57 5.24 12.43
N PHE A 447 10.94 6.47 12.12
CA PHE A 447 11.58 7.41 13.05
C PHE A 447 10.52 8.17 13.86
N GLY A 448 10.92 8.72 15.01
CA GLY A 448 10.01 9.41 15.94
C GLY A 448 9.44 10.75 15.45
N ASP A 449 10.00 11.32 14.38
CA ASP A 449 9.55 12.52 13.67
C ASP A 449 8.50 12.21 12.58
N GLY A 450 8.31 10.94 12.22
CA GLY A 450 7.50 10.51 11.09
C GLY A 450 8.29 10.27 9.79
N THR A 451 9.61 10.39 9.81
CA THR A 451 10.46 9.91 8.70
C THR A 451 10.36 8.39 8.60
N ARG A 452 10.39 7.86 7.37
CA ARG A 452 10.27 6.41 7.10
C ARG A 452 11.38 5.96 6.15
N ALA A 453 12.08 4.89 6.50
CA ALA A 453 13.14 4.29 5.70
C ALA A 453 12.79 2.84 5.33
N HIS A 454 12.67 2.56 4.04
CA HIS A 454 12.54 1.20 3.53
C HIS A 454 13.93 0.67 3.14
N VAL A 455 14.36 -0.41 3.79
CA VAL A 455 15.69 -1.03 3.60
C VAL A 455 15.52 -2.35 2.85
N VAL A 456 16.35 -2.58 1.82
CA VAL A 456 16.44 -3.85 1.09
C VAL A 456 17.87 -4.36 1.19
N MET A 457 18.04 -5.54 1.77
CA MET A 457 19.34 -6.16 2.04
C MET A 457 19.76 -7.10 0.89
N PRO A 458 21.08 -7.34 0.72
CA PRO A 458 21.55 -8.49 -0.02
C PRO A 458 21.00 -9.81 0.57
N PRO A 459 20.69 -10.83 -0.26
CA PRO A 459 20.98 -10.93 -1.69
C PRO A 459 19.87 -10.38 -2.61
N ILE A 460 18.84 -9.68 -2.09
CA ILE A 460 17.81 -9.06 -2.93
C ILE A 460 18.35 -7.81 -3.62
N ALA A 461 18.99 -6.93 -2.86
CA ALA A 461 19.78 -5.84 -3.41
C ALA A 461 21.18 -6.37 -3.74
N VAL A 462 21.49 -6.48 -5.05
CA VAL A 462 22.68 -7.20 -5.53
C VAL A 462 23.98 -6.41 -5.44
N ASP A 463 23.89 -5.07 -5.42
CA ASP A 463 25.05 -4.16 -5.40
C ASP A 463 25.40 -3.66 -3.97
N GLY A 464 24.86 -4.32 -2.93
CA GLY A 464 24.85 -3.84 -1.54
C GLY A 464 23.43 -3.41 -1.10
N PRO A 465 23.24 -2.94 0.14
CA PRO A 465 21.93 -2.52 0.64
C PRO A 465 21.37 -1.33 -0.16
N ALA A 466 20.09 -1.40 -0.52
CA ALA A 466 19.37 -0.27 -1.09
C ALA A 466 18.44 0.31 -0.02
N ILE A 467 18.48 1.64 0.18
CA ILE A 467 17.72 2.33 1.21
C ILE A 467 16.93 3.47 0.56
N THR A 468 15.63 3.53 0.79
CA THR A 468 14.76 4.63 0.37
C THR A 468 14.15 5.28 1.61
N VAL A 469 14.57 6.51 1.89
CA VAL A 469 14.03 7.32 3.00
C VAL A 469 13.09 8.38 2.44
N ARG A 470 11.96 8.58 3.12
CA ARG A 470 11.03 9.69 2.88
C ARG A 470 10.82 10.43 4.18
N LYS A 471 11.14 11.73 4.18
CA LYS A 471 10.93 12.63 5.32
C LYS A 471 9.47 13.09 5.35
N PRO A 472 8.92 13.48 6.52
CA PRO A 472 7.61 14.12 6.57
C PRO A 472 7.64 15.45 5.80
N PRO A 473 6.54 15.89 5.19
CA PRO A 473 6.49 17.20 4.55
C PRO A 473 6.66 18.30 5.61
N VAL A 474 7.63 19.19 5.38
CA VAL A 474 8.07 20.21 6.35
C VAL A 474 7.00 21.30 6.58
N ALA A 475 6.14 21.56 5.59
CA ALA A 475 4.99 22.43 5.71
C ALA A 475 3.87 22.03 4.73
N HIS A 476 2.62 22.30 5.10
CA HIS A 476 1.50 22.28 4.17
C HIS A 476 1.33 23.66 3.53
N LEU A 477 1.08 23.68 2.23
CA LEU A 477 0.70 24.90 1.52
C LEU A 477 -0.69 25.33 1.98
N SER A 478 -0.85 26.60 2.34
CA SER A 478 -2.15 27.23 2.59
C SER A 478 -2.92 27.47 1.29
N LEU A 479 -4.20 27.86 1.37
CA LEU A 479 -4.92 28.33 0.18
C LEU A 479 -4.26 29.58 -0.44
N ASP A 480 -3.54 30.37 0.36
CA ASP A 480 -2.83 31.57 -0.09
C ASP A 480 -1.53 31.21 -0.84
N ASP A 481 -0.75 30.22 -0.36
CA ASP A 481 0.40 29.65 -1.10
C ASP A 481 -0.01 29.07 -2.46
N LEU A 482 -1.21 28.47 -2.54
CA LEU A 482 -1.76 27.93 -3.78
C LEU A 482 -2.31 29.04 -4.70
N LEU A 483 -2.80 30.15 -4.14
CA LEU A 483 -3.19 31.35 -4.88
C LEU A 483 -1.97 32.03 -5.52
N GLU A 484 -0.85 32.19 -4.79
CA GLU A 484 0.40 32.73 -5.36
C GLU A 484 0.95 31.84 -6.48
N ARG A 485 0.79 30.52 -6.37
CA ARG A 485 1.11 29.55 -7.44
C ARG A 485 0.09 29.52 -8.58
N ASN A 486 -0.93 30.39 -8.55
CA ASN A 486 -1.99 30.49 -9.55
C ASN A 486 -2.73 29.16 -9.79
N VAL A 487 -2.92 28.35 -8.75
CA VAL A 487 -3.67 27.09 -8.78
C VAL A 487 -5.17 27.35 -9.00
N PHE A 488 -5.65 28.51 -8.54
CA PHE A 488 -7.01 29.04 -8.71
C PHE A 488 -7.00 30.58 -8.64
N SER A 489 -8.13 31.22 -8.96
CA SER A 489 -8.30 32.68 -8.84
C SER A 489 -8.63 33.11 -7.39
N PRO A 490 -8.53 34.41 -7.03
CA PRO A 490 -8.87 34.90 -5.69
C PRO A 490 -10.32 34.59 -5.27
N GLY A 491 -11.30 34.78 -6.16
CA GLY A 491 -12.69 34.43 -5.87
C GLY A 491 -12.90 32.94 -5.60
N ILE A 492 -12.14 32.07 -6.28
CA ILE A 492 -12.16 30.62 -6.01
C ILE A 492 -11.44 30.30 -4.69
N ARG A 493 -10.34 31.00 -4.34
CA ARG A 493 -9.67 30.87 -3.03
C ARG A 493 -10.67 31.11 -1.89
N ASP A 494 -11.43 32.19 -1.97
CA ASP A 494 -12.43 32.54 -0.94
C ASP A 494 -13.63 31.58 -0.97
N PHE A 495 -14.08 31.14 -2.15
CA PHE A 495 -15.12 30.12 -2.27
C PHE A 495 -14.72 28.77 -1.62
N LEU A 496 -13.46 28.34 -1.78
CA LEU A 496 -12.93 27.12 -1.16
C LEU A 496 -12.85 27.25 0.37
N GLU A 497 -12.47 28.41 0.90
CA GLU A 497 -12.53 28.66 2.35
C GLU A 497 -13.99 28.61 2.86
N HIS A 498 -14.93 29.24 2.14
CA HIS A 498 -16.35 29.26 2.51
C HIS A 498 -16.98 27.86 2.48
N LEU A 499 -16.64 27.00 1.51
CA LEU A 499 -17.06 25.59 1.49
C LEU A 499 -16.68 24.85 2.77
N VAL A 500 -15.40 24.96 3.18
CA VAL A 500 -14.89 24.25 4.36
C VAL A 500 -15.54 24.78 5.63
N ARG A 501 -15.65 26.11 5.77
CA ARG A 501 -16.28 26.77 6.92
C ARG A 501 -17.77 26.46 7.04
N ALA A 502 -18.50 26.39 5.91
CA ALA A 502 -19.91 26.02 5.85
C ALA A 502 -20.17 24.52 6.10
N GLY A 503 -19.12 23.70 6.25
CA GLY A 503 -19.27 22.26 6.54
C GLY A 503 -19.66 21.42 5.32
N ARG A 504 -19.35 21.87 4.10
CA ARG A 504 -19.64 21.11 2.87
C ARG A 504 -18.61 20.00 2.66
N SER A 505 -19.09 18.81 2.31
CA SER A 505 -18.26 17.63 2.06
C SER A 505 -17.70 17.66 0.62
N VAL A 506 -16.40 17.42 0.45
CA VAL A 506 -15.69 17.67 -0.82
C VAL A 506 -14.93 16.45 -1.33
N LEU A 507 -15.21 16.07 -2.58
CA LEU A 507 -14.41 15.11 -3.36
C LEU A 507 -13.38 15.87 -4.20
N ILE A 508 -12.08 15.63 -3.96
CA ILE A 508 -11.00 16.25 -4.72
C ILE A 508 -10.46 15.24 -5.75
N ALA A 509 -10.76 15.48 -7.02
CA ALA A 509 -10.42 14.61 -8.13
C ALA A 509 -9.16 15.07 -8.87
N GLY A 510 -8.43 14.15 -9.49
CA GLY A 510 -7.35 14.51 -10.41
C GLY A 510 -6.47 13.32 -10.84
N PRO A 511 -5.58 13.50 -11.83
CA PRO A 511 -4.59 12.49 -12.18
C PRO A 511 -3.50 12.34 -11.09
N ALA A 512 -2.71 11.27 -11.17
CA ALA A 512 -1.61 11.01 -10.24
C ALA A 512 -0.59 12.18 -10.20
N GLY A 513 -0.24 12.63 -9.00
CA GLY A 513 0.65 13.77 -8.77
C GLY A 513 0.07 15.15 -9.12
N ALA A 514 -1.26 15.30 -9.25
CA ALA A 514 -1.92 16.58 -9.53
C ALA A 514 -2.21 17.44 -8.28
N GLY A 515 -1.46 17.28 -7.19
CA GLY A 515 -1.62 18.11 -5.98
C GLY A 515 -2.88 17.87 -5.14
N LYS A 516 -3.60 16.75 -5.33
CA LYS A 516 -4.90 16.49 -4.67
C LYS A 516 -4.83 16.60 -3.14
N THR A 517 -3.88 15.90 -2.52
CA THR A 517 -3.67 15.93 -1.06
C THR A 517 -3.13 17.27 -0.58
N THR A 518 -2.38 17.98 -1.42
CA THR A 518 -1.91 19.35 -1.16
C THR A 518 -3.09 20.31 -1.06
N LEU A 519 -4.05 20.24 -1.99
CA LEU A 519 -5.30 21.00 -1.90
C LEU A 519 -6.17 20.54 -0.71
N LEU A 520 -6.26 19.23 -0.44
CA LEU A 520 -7.01 18.72 0.71
C LEU A 520 -6.47 19.29 2.02
N GLY A 521 -5.14 19.31 2.22
CA GLY A 521 -4.51 19.92 3.38
C GLY A 521 -4.70 21.43 3.46
N ALA A 522 -4.53 22.13 2.34
CA ALA A 522 -4.78 23.57 2.24
C ALA A 522 -6.22 23.91 2.65
N MET A 523 -7.22 23.18 2.12
CA MET A 523 -8.63 23.34 2.50
C MET A 523 -8.87 22.96 3.96
N ALA A 524 -8.35 21.82 4.42
CA ALA A 524 -8.54 21.33 5.78
C ALA A 524 -7.96 22.25 6.87
N ALA A 525 -6.96 23.08 6.56
CA ALA A 525 -6.46 24.13 7.46
C ALA A 525 -7.53 25.17 7.85
N HIS A 526 -8.59 25.35 7.03
CA HIS A 526 -9.70 26.26 7.32
C HIS A 526 -10.87 25.60 8.08
N ILE A 527 -10.75 24.31 8.47
CA ILE A 527 -11.70 23.66 9.39
C ILE A 527 -11.66 24.40 10.75
N ALA A 528 -12.83 24.72 11.29
CA ALA A 528 -12.95 25.53 12.50
C ALA A 528 -12.21 24.91 13.71
N PRO A 529 -11.44 25.69 14.49
CA PRO A 529 -10.77 25.20 15.69
C PRO A 529 -11.72 24.51 16.68
N GLY A 530 -11.25 23.42 17.28
CA GLY A 530 -12.07 22.57 18.15
C GLY A 530 -12.97 21.57 17.42
N THR A 531 -13.07 21.62 16.08
CA THR A 531 -13.69 20.52 15.31
C THR A 531 -12.83 19.27 15.46
N ARG A 532 -13.42 18.14 15.87
CA ARG A 532 -12.71 16.88 15.98
C ARG A 532 -12.56 16.20 14.62
N VAL A 533 -11.34 16.18 14.10
CA VAL A 533 -10.98 15.67 12.76
C VAL A 533 -10.20 14.36 12.90
N ILE A 534 -10.46 13.40 12.02
CA ILE A 534 -9.59 12.23 11.84
C ILE A 534 -9.03 12.22 10.42
N THR A 535 -7.71 12.12 10.27
CA THR A 535 -7.06 11.84 8.98
C THR A 535 -6.82 10.34 8.82
N ILE A 536 -6.99 9.82 7.60
CA ILE A 536 -6.78 8.42 7.23
C ILE A 536 -5.93 8.39 5.97
N GLU A 537 -4.75 7.79 6.06
CA GLU A 537 -3.73 7.86 5.02
C GLU A 537 -3.08 6.46 4.82
N GLU A 538 -2.69 6.09 3.59
CA GLU A 538 -1.78 4.94 3.40
C GLU A 538 -0.34 5.28 3.84
N SER A 539 -0.04 6.58 3.93
CA SER A 539 1.26 7.12 4.30
C SER A 539 1.05 8.45 5.00
N ALA A 540 1.30 8.51 6.31
CA ALA A 540 0.83 9.62 7.13
C ALA A 540 1.66 10.90 6.92
N HIS A 541 1.24 11.75 5.99
CA HIS A 541 1.89 13.00 5.63
C HIS A 541 0.99 14.24 5.78
N LEU A 542 -0.33 14.08 5.97
CA LEU A 542 -1.27 15.16 6.24
C LEU A 542 -1.16 15.66 7.70
N GLN A 543 -0.37 16.71 7.91
CA GLN A 543 -0.36 17.50 9.14
C GLN A 543 -1.37 18.65 9.02
N LEU A 544 -2.02 19.01 10.12
CA LEU A 544 -3.07 20.04 10.15
C LEU A 544 -2.90 20.92 11.40
N PRO A 545 -3.20 22.23 11.33
CA PRO A 545 -2.90 23.19 12.39
C PRO A 545 -3.83 23.11 13.61
N GLN A 546 -4.90 22.29 13.59
CA GLN A 546 -5.86 22.18 14.69
C GLN A 546 -5.47 21.09 15.70
N ASP A 547 -5.43 21.43 17.00
CA ASP A 547 -5.08 20.50 18.10
C ASP A 547 -6.00 19.26 18.20
N SER A 548 -7.20 19.33 17.60
CA SER A 548 -8.25 18.30 17.69
C SER A 548 -8.19 17.26 16.56
N VAL A 549 -7.01 17.12 15.92
CA VAL A 549 -6.75 16.20 14.81
C VAL A 549 -6.14 14.89 15.33
N VAL A 550 -6.73 13.75 14.95
CA VAL A 550 -6.14 12.42 15.18
C VAL A 550 -5.74 11.83 13.83
N ARG A 551 -4.48 11.37 13.72
CA ARG A 551 -3.92 10.84 12.47
C ARG A 551 -3.89 9.31 12.51
N LEU A 552 -4.45 8.66 11.50
CA LEU A 552 -4.46 7.19 11.35
C LEU A 552 -3.73 6.81 10.06
N GLU A 553 -2.74 5.93 10.17
CA GLU A 553 -1.98 5.40 9.04
C GLU A 553 -2.27 3.93 8.80
N ALA A 554 -2.44 3.53 7.55
CA ALA A 554 -2.56 2.12 7.19
C ALA A 554 -1.29 1.35 7.56
N ASN A 555 -1.47 0.18 8.16
CA ASN A 555 -0.41 -0.81 8.27
C ASN A 555 -0.95 -2.19 7.81
N PRO A 556 -0.87 -2.48 6.50
CA PRO A 556 -1.34 -3.74 5.93
C PRO A 556 -0.62 -4.97 6.51
N ALA A 557 0.63 -4.85 6.97
CA ALA A 557 1.41 -5.96 7.51
C ALA A 557 0.82 -6.53 8.81
N VAL A 558 0.12 -5.69 9.60
CA VAL A 558 -0.66 -6.12 10.78
C VAL A 558 -2.19 -6.15 10.53
N GLY A 559 -2.62 -6.06 9.27
CA GLY A 559 -4.03 -6.18 8.86
C GLY A 559 -4.87 -4.90 8.97
N TYR A 560 -4.27 -3.74 9.27
CA TYR A 560 -4.96 -2.45 9.39
C TYR A 560 -4.90 -1.67 8.07
N GLY A 561 -5.66 -2.11 7.06
CA GLY A 561 -5.89 -1.36 5.83
C GLY A 561 -6.89 -0.20 5.99
N LEU A 562 -6.96 0.71 5.00
CA LEU A 562 -7.80 1.92 5.01
C LEU A 562 -9.25 1.65 5.45
N LYS A 563 -9.88 0.60 4.92
CA LYS A 563 -11.26 0.19 5.26
C LYS A 563 -11.46 -0.08 6.76
N THR A 564 -10.49 -0.75 7.39
CA THR A 564 -10.48 -0.98 8.84
C THR A 564 -10.37 0.35 9.58
N LEU A 565 -9.50 1.25 9.11
CA LEU A 565 -9.31 2.57 9.72
C LEU A 565 -10.52 3.50 9.58
N VAL A 566 -11.28 3.46 8.47
CA VAL A 566 -12.54 4.22 8.36
C VAL A 566 -13.55 3.74 9.40
N ARG A 567 -13.73 2.42 9.54
CA ARG A 567 -14.60 1.84 10.59
C ARG A 567 -14.12 2.21 12.00
N THR A 568 -12.81 2.19 12.25
CA THR A 568 -12.21 2.63 13.52
C THR A 568 -12.44 4.13 13.76
N ALA A 569 -12.27 4.97 12.74
CA ALA A 569 -12.46 6.42 12.83
C ALA A 569 -13.90 6.77 13.22
N VAL A 570 -14.91 6.15 12.58
CA VAL A 570 -16.33 6.33 12.95
C VAL A 570 -16.59 5.95 14.42
N ALA A 571 -15.99 4.87 14.91
CA ALA A 571 -16.12 4.44 16.30
C ALA A 571 -15.42 5.38 17.33
N MET A 572 -14.63 6.36 16.87
CA MET A 572 -13.93 7.33 17.71
C MET A 572 -14.69 8.67 17.89
N ASP A 573 -15.94 8.78 17.41
CA ASP A 573 -16.76 10.01 17.42
C ASP A 573 -16.12 11.20 16.66
N PRO A 574 -15.93 11.10 15.33
CA PRO A 574 -15.38 12.18 14.50
C PRO A 574 -16.48 13.15 14.06
N GLN A 575 -16.15 14.43 13.98
CA GLN A 575 -17.01 15.40 13.26
C GLN A 575 -16.69 15.42 11.77
N ARG A 576 -15.42 15.22 11.39
CA ARG A 576 -14.97 15.11 10.00
C ARG A 576 -13.96 13.97 9.83
N ILE A 577 -14.08 13.22 8.74
CA ILE A 577 -13.11 12.21 8.32
C ILE A 577 -12.46 12.67 7.02
N LEU A 578 -11.14 12.79 7.02
CA LEU A 578 -10.33 13.15 5.86
C LEU A 578 -9.60 11.91 5.36
N LEU A 579 -9.97 11.41 4.18
CA LEU A 579 -9.36 10.24 3.56
C LEU A 579 -8.43 10.70 2.42
N ASP A 580 -7.13 10.45 2.53
CA ASP A 580 -6.14 10.93 1.57
C ASP A 580 -6.43 10.48 0.13
N GLU A 581 -6.27 9.20 -0.21
CA GLU A 581 -6.61 8.69 -1.54
C GLU A 581 -7.49 7.44 -1.44
N CYS A 582 -8.68 7.53 -2.06
CA CYS A 582 -9.62 6.43 -2.15
C CYS A 582 -9.34 5.58 -3.41
N VAL A 583 -9.06 4.30 -3.17
CA VAL A 583 -8.50 3.34 -4.13
C VAL A 583 -9.22 2.00 -4.17
N GLY A 584 -10.01 1.66 -3.14
CA GLY A 584 -10.57 0.33 -2.93
C GLY A 584 -11.82 0.29 -2.04
N GLU A 585 -11.90 -0.77 -1.22
CA GLU A 585 -13.09 -1.14 -0.43
C GLU A 585 -13.49 -0.10 0.64
N GLU A 586 -12.58 0.78 1.04
CA GLU A 586 -12.86 1.86 2.01
C GLU A 586 -13.87 2.89 1.52
N ALA A 587 -14.09 2.98 0.19
CA ALA A 587 -15.02 3.91 -0.43
C ALA A 587 -16.44 3.82 0.16
N TYR A 588 -16.96 2.60 0.33
CA TYR A 588 -18.33 2.38 0.83
C TYR A 588 -18.50 2.82 2.28
N GLU A 589 -17.51 2.53 3.13
CA GLU A 589 -17.49 2.94 4.54
C GLU A 589 -17.40 4.47 4.67
N TRP A 590 -16.53 5.12 3.87
CA TRP A 590 -16.37 6.57 3.91
C TRP A 590 -17.67 7.28 3.44
N VAL A 591 -18.24 6.86 2.31
CA VAL A 591 -19.52 7.38 1.80
C VAL A 591 -20.65 7.15 2.82
N SER A 592 -20.67 6.00 3.49
CA SER A 592 -21.65 5.68 4.53
C SER A 592 -21.52 6.63 5.73
N SER A 593 -20.31 6.90 6.21
CA SER A 593 -20.06 7.85 7.32
C SER A 593 -20.42 9.29 6.97
N ALA A 594 -20.00 9.76 5.78
CA ALA A 594 -20.28 11.11 5.30
C ALA A 594 -21.79 11.35 5.15
N ALA A 595 -22.54 10.38 4.61
CA ALA A 595 -23.99 10.47 4.42
C ALA A 595 -24.84 10.27 5.70
N SER A 596 -24.22 10.00 6.86
CA SER A 596 -24.93 9.63 8.11
C SER A 596 -24.48 10.34 9.39
N GLY A 597 -23.36 11.09 9.40
CA GLY A 597 -22.98 11.88 10.58
C GLY A 597 -21.69 12.70 10.50
N THR A 598 -20.85 12.54 9.47
CA THR A 598 -19.57 13.28 9.36
C THR A 598 -19.60 14.35 8.26
N GLU A 599 -20.50 15.31 8.39
CA GLU A 599 -20.64 16.44 7.46
C GLU A 599 -19.36 17.29 7.38
N GLY A 600 -18.99 17.75 6.18
CA GLY A 600 -17.75 18.50 5.95
C GLY A 600 -16.49 17.65 5.86
N SER A 601 -16.66 16.33 5.69
CA SER A 601 -15.59 15.37 5.40
C SER A 601 -15.03 15.57 3.99
N MET A 602 -13.77 15.17 3.76
CA MET A 602 -13.15 15.28 2.44
C MET A 602 -12.43 13.99 2.06
N VAL A 603 -12.36 13.73 0.76
CA VAL A 603 -11.67 12.57 0.19
C VAL A 603 -11.01 12.96 -1.13
N THR A 604 -9.82 12.44 -1.44
CA THR A 604 -9.28 12.54 -2.81
C THR A 604 -9.41 11.22 -3.58
N ALA A 605 -9.57 11.31 -4.90
CA ALA A 605 -9.64 10.15 -5.79
C ALA A 605 -9.10 10.46 -7.19
N HIS A 606 -8.89 9.44 -8.01
CA HIS A 606 -8.59 9.63 -9.42
C HIS A 606 -9.83 9.99 -10.24
N GLY A 607 -9.72 11.05 -11.05
CA GLY A 607 -10.77 11.48 -11.98
C GLY A 607 -10.26 12.57 -12.91
N ILE A 608 -10.90 12.72 -14.08
CA ILE A 608 -10.56 13.75 -15.09
C ILE A 608 -11.69 14.77 -15.32
N SER A 609 -12.83 14.56 -14.68
CA SER A 609 -14.02 15.43 -14.62
C SER A 609 -14.81 15.08 -13.35
N ALA A 610 -15.74 15.94 -12.95
CA ALA A 610 -16.54 15.71 -11.74
C ALA A 610 -17.38 14.41 -11.84
N ALA A 611 -18.02 14.17 -13.00
CA ALA A 611 -18.77 12.94 -13.26
C ALA A 611 -17.87 11.69 -13.19
N SER A 612 -16.71 11.71 -13.85
CA SER A 612 -15.76 10.58 -13.85
C SER A 612 -15.22 10.25 -12.45
N ALA A 613 -15.12 11.24 -11.56
CA ALA A 613 -14.73 11.01 -10.17
C ALA A 613 -15.84 10.31 -9.37
N LEU A 614 -17.09 10.75 -9.52
CA LEU A 614 -18.25 10.13 -8.86
C LEU A 614 -18.53 8.71 -9.36
N GLU A 615 -18.43 8.48 -10.68
CA GLU A 615 -18.48 7.15 -11.30
C GLU A 615 -17.38 6.22 -10.75
N ARG A 616 -16.19 6.75 -10.43
CA ARG A 616 -15.13 5.99 -9.78
C ARG A 616 -15.49 5.65 -8.33
N ILE A 617 -15.98 6.62 -7.54
CA ILE A 617 -16.43 6.35 -6.16
C ILE A 617 -17.53 5.28 -6.13
N GLU A 618 -18.50 5.35 -7.04
CA GLU A 618 -19.53 4.30 -7.21
C GLU A 618 -18.89 2.94 -7.52
N SER A 619 -17.97 2.90 -8.49
CA SER A 619 -17.26 1.67 -8.88
C SER A 619 -16.46 1.06 -7.73
N LEU A 620 -15.83 1.87 -6.87
CA LEU A 620 -15.08 1.42 -5.70
C LEU A 620 -16.02 0.91 -4.60
N CYS A 621 -17.15 1.59 -4.34
CA CYS A 621 -18.16 1.13 -3.39
C CYS A 621 -18.75 -0.24 -3.76
N LEU A 622 -18.90 -0.52 -5.07
CA LEU A 622 -19.38 -1.81 -5.57
C LEU A 622 -18.36 -2.96 -5.42
N LEU A 623 -17.10 -2.70 -5.05
CA LEU A 623 -16.12 -3.76 -4.75
C LEU A 623 -16.43 -4.46 -3.42
N ASP A 624 -16.80 -3.70 -2.38
CA ASP A 624 -17.20 -4.27 -1.07
C ASP A 624 -18.68 -4.66 -1.04
N ASN A 625 -19.54 -3.90 -1.73
CA ASN A 625 -20.99 -4.14 -1.75
C ASN A 625 -21.55 -4.38 -3.17
N PRO A 626 -21.15 -5.47 -3.85
CA PRO A 626 -21.59 -5.79 -5.22
C PRO A 626 -23.08 -6.18 -5.32
N ALA A 627 -23.77 -6.37 -4.18
CA ALA A 627 -25.21 -6.60 -4.13
C ALA A 627 -26.03 -5.30 -3.97
N SER A 628 -25.37 -4.15 -3.87
CA SER A 628 -26.05 -2.85 -3.76
C SER A 628 -26.82 -2.50 -5.04
N ASN A 629 -27.99 -1.86 -4.88
CA ASN A 629 -28.71 -1.26 -6.00
C ASN A 629 -27.93 -0.03 -6.48
N PRO A 630 -27.43 0.03 -7.74
CA PRO A 630 -26.61 1.14 -8.22
C PRO A 630 -27.26 2.51 -8.01
N ARG A 631 -28.57 2.63 -8.23
CA ARG A 631 -29.29 3.89 -8.00
C ARG A 631 -29.31 4.28 -6.51
N GLY A 632 -29.56 3.32 -5.62
CA GLY A 632 -29.55 3.57 -4.17
C GLY A 632 -28.15 3.95 -3.67
N LEU A 633 -27.10 3.37 -4.26
CA LEU A 633 -25.72 3.76 -4.02
C LEU A 633 -25.42 5.18 -4.51
N ARG A 634 -25.86 5.56 -5.72
CA ARG A 634 -25.74 6.96 -6.21
C ARG A 634 -26.47 7.94 -5.31
N GLU A 635 -27.68 7.60 -4.85
CA GLU A 635 -28.46 8.41 -3.89
C GLU A 635 -27.78 8.52 -2.51
N GLN A 636 -26.98 7.52 -2.11
CA GLN A 636 -26.14 7.57 -0.90
C GLN A 636 -24.86 8.42 -1.12
N ILE A 637 -24.20 8.29 -2.26
CA ILE A 637 -23.02 9.08 -2.64
C ILE A 637 -23.38 10.57 -2.71
N ALA A 638 -24.50 10.91 -3.35
CA ALA A 638 -25.00 12.28 -3.44
C ALA A 638 -25.61 12.83 -2.13
N ARG A 639 -25.54 12.07 -1.03
CA ARG A 639 -25.77 12.54 0.34
C ARG A 639 -24.49 12.70 1.16
N GLY A 640 -23.37 12.12 0.72
CA GLY A 640 -22.08 12.21 1.40
C GLY A 640 -21.10 13.22 0.80
N ILE A 641 -21.41 13.75 -0.40
CA ILE A 641 -20.54 14.66 -1.16
C ILE A 641 -21.42 15.83 -1.65
N ASP A 642 -21.15 17.04 -1.18
CA ASP A 642 -21.79 18.27 -1.68
C ASP A 642 -21.08 18.79 -2.95
N PHE A 643 -19.75 18.75 -2.98
CA PHE A 643 -18.94 19.36 -4.06
C PHE A 643 -17.86 18.43 -4.60
N VAL A 644 -17.55 18.60 -5.89
CA VAL A 644 -16.42 17.96 -6.56
C VAL A 644 -15.48 19.02 -7.12
N VAL A 645 -14.21 19.00 -6.69
CA VAL A 645 -13.15 19.88 -7.17
C VAL A 645 -12.17 19.05 -7.99
N VAL A 646 -12.05 19.35 -9.29
CA VAL A 646 -11.18 18.61 -10.21
C VAL A 646 -9.89 19.39 -10.42
N LEU A 647 -8.74 18.75 -10.18
CA LEU A 647 -7.41 19.24 -10.51
C LEU A 647 -6.90 18.65 -11.82
N ASN A 648 -6.19 19.46 -12.60
CA ASN A 648 -5.43 19.04 -13.78
C ASN A 648 -3.97 19.43 -13.61
N ARG A 649 -3.08 18.82 -14.41
CA ARG A 649 -1.75 19.40 -14.63
C ARG A 649 -1.87 20.62 -15.55
N SER A 650 -1.02 21.62 -15.32
CA SER A 650 -0.77 22.75 -16.22
C SER A 650 0.72 22.76 -16.54
N ASP A 651 1.08 23.05 -17.79
CA ASP A 651 2.45 22.87 -18.29
C ASP A 651 3.46 23.85 -17.67
N ASP A 652 3.01 25.02 -17.22
CA ASP A 652 3.86 26.07 -16.62
C ASP A 652 3.92 26.03 -15.08
N MET A 653 2.82 25.63 -14.41
CA MET A 653 2.64 25.75 -12.95
C MET A 653 2.45 24.40 -12.21
N GLY A 654 2.59 23.28 -12.89
CA GLY A 654 2.49 21.94 -12.31
C GLY A 654 1.04 21.46 -12.16
N PHE A 655 0.20 22.11 -11.36
CA PHE A 655 -1.24 21.79 -11.23
C PHE A 655 -2.13 23.01 -11.01
N ARG A 656 -3.38 22.93 -11.49
CA ARG A 656 -4.44 23.94 -11.30
C ARG A 656 -5.80 23.28 -11.10
N VAL A 657 -6.75 24.01 -10.53
CA VAL A 657 -8.19 23.68 -10.60
C VAL A 657 -8.64 23.73 -12.06
N ARG A 658 -9.45 22.73 -12.45
CA ARG A 658 -10.06 22.59 -13.78
C ARG A 658 -11.55 22.90 -13.75
N GLN A 659 -12.23 22.43 -12.71
CA GLN A 659 -13.69 22.39 -12.61
C GLN A 659 -14.05 22.34 -11.11
N ILE A 660 -15.07 23.11 -10.72
CA ILE A 660 -15.74 22.98 -9.43
C ILE A 660 -17.23 22.80 -9.70
N SER A 661 -17.80 21.71 -9.20
CA SER A 661 -19.19 21.33 -9.44
C SER A 661 -19.90 21.04 -8.12
N GLU A 662 -21.14 21.49 -7.98
CA GLU A 662 -22.05 21.07 -6.90
C GLU A 662 -22.82 19.82 -7.32
N LEU A 663 -22.95 18.85 -6.41
CA LEU A 663 -23.70 17.62 -6.60
C LEU A 663 -25.12 17.76 -6.04
N GLN A 664 -26.08 17.96 -6.95
CA GLN A 664 -27.49 18.23 -6.65
C GLN A 664 -28.37 16.98 -6.50
N GLY A 665 -27.77 15.79 -6.43
CA GLY A 665 -28.47 14.51 -6.34
C GLY A 665 -28.26 13.58 -7.55
N VAL A 666 -29.29 12.80 -7.86
CA VAL A 666 -29.31 11.81 -8.96
C VAL A 666 -30.55 12.05 -9.80
N ASP A 667 -30.41 12.09 -11.13
CA ASP A 667 -31.53 12.11 -12.07
C ASP A 667 -31.51 10.87 -12.96
N LEU A 668 -32.65 10.16 -13.02
CA LEU A 668 -32.82 8.81 -13.57
C LEU A 668 -31.77 7.81 -13.08
N ASP A 669 -30.63 7.76 -13.77
CA ASP A 669 -29.49 6.86 -13.55
C ASP A 669 -28.14 7.61 -13.46
N ALA A 670 -28.09 8.95 -13.53
CA ALA A 670 -26.86 9.73 -13.55
C ALA A 670 -26.78 10.74 -12.39
N PHE A 671 -25.55 11.08 -11.99
CA PHE A 671 -25.32 12.16 -11.01
C PHE A 671 -25.69 13.53 -11.62
N ARG A 672 -26.47 14.32 -10.88
CA ARG A 672 -26.87 15.67 -11.30
C ARG A 672 -25.84 16.68 -10.80
N LEU A 673 -24.99 17.14 -11.70
CA LEU A 673 -23.96 18.15 -11.41
C LEU A 673 -24.36 19.52 -11.95
N ASN A 674 -24.17 20.56 -11.15
CA ASN A 674 -24.16 21.95 -11.60
C ASN A 674 -22.72 22.47 -11.52
N ASP A 675 -22.11 22.81 -12.66
CA ASP A 675 -20.78 23.44 -12.67
C ASP A 675 -20.90 24.87 -12.13
N VAL A 676 -20.01 25.23 -11.21
CA VAL A 676 -19.89 26.57 -10.59
C VAL A 676 -18.79 27.37 -11.29
N PHE A 677 -17.63 26.72 -11.45
CA PHE A 677 -16.44 27.29 -12.10
C PHE A 677 -15.83 26.25 -13.05
N TYR A 678 -15.32 26.72 -14.19
CA TYR A 678 -14.53 25.92 -15.11
C TYR A 678 -13.33 26.71 -15.64
N HIS A 679 -12.24 26.01 -15.90
CA HIS A 679 -11.04 26.56 -16.53
C HIS A 679 -11.11 26.37 -18.05
N ARG A 680 -10.91 27.45 -18.82
CA ARG A 680 -10.71 27.38 -20.28
C ARG A 680 -9.34 27.92 -20.67
N VAL A 681 -8.91 27.50 -21.84
CA VAL A 681 -7.73 28.02 -22.53
C VAL A 681 -8.25 28.68 -23.79
N ASP A 682 -8.48 30.00 -23.73
CA ASP A 682 -8.97 30.77 -24.87
C ASP A 682 -7.77 31.44 -25.55
N GLY A 683 -7.28 30.77 -26.60
CA GLY A 683 -6.05 31.15 -27.31
C GLY A 683 -4.80 30.81 -26.49
N ASN A 684 -4.15 31.85 -25.96
CA ASN A 684 -2.95 31.75 -25.13
C ASN A 684 -3.21 32.14 -23.66
N GLU A 685 -4.44 32.53 -23.30
CA GLU A 685 -4.78 32.93 -21.93
C GLU A 685 -5.54 31.79 -21.23
N GLU A 686 -4.92 31.27 -20.17
CA GLU A 686 -5.55 30.34 -19.23
C GLU A 686 -6.40 31.17 -18.25
N GLN A 687 -7.73 31.05 -18.30
CA GLN A 687 -8.64 31.82 -17.45
C GLN A 687 -9.69 30.93 -16.76
N PHE A 688 -10.07 31.35 -15.55
CA PHE A 688 -11.16 30.77 -14.76
C PHE A 688 -12.45 31.53 -15.05
N HIS A 689 -13.46 30.81 -15.53
CA HIS A 689 -14.78 31.35 -15.80
C HIS A 689 -15.80 30.78 -14.80
N PRO A 690 -16.68 31.60 -14.23
CA PRO A 690 -17.89 31.10 -13.60
C PRO A 690 -18.90 30.63 -14.66
N THR A 691 -20.00 30.06 -14.20
CA THR A 691 -21.13 29.64 -15.08
C THR A 691 -22.37 30.53 -14.96
N GLY A 692 -22.32 31.56 -14.11
CA GLY A 692 -23.52 32.25 -13.61
C GLY A 692 -24.32 31.45 -12.58
N TYR A 693 -23.89 30.22 -12.23
CA TYR A 693 -24.53 29.42 -11.21
C TYR A 693 -24.05 29.79 -9.81
N ILE A 694 -24.99 30.14 -8.94
CA ILE A 694 -24.76 30.46 -7.52
C ILE A 694 -25.26 29.26 -6.70
N PRO A 695 -24.39 28.55 -5.96
CA PRO A 695 -24.79 27.45 -5.08
C PRO A 695 -25.63 27.94 -3.89
N LEU A 696 -26.61 27.14 -3.46
CA LEU A 696 -27.56 27.55 -2.41
C LEU A 696 -26.87 27.88 -1.09
N PHE A 697 -25.82 27.13 -0.72
CA PHE A 697 -25.08 27.40 0.51
C PHE A 697 -24.41 28.79 0.55
N TYR A 698 -24.15 29.38 -0.62
CA TYR A 698 -23.56 30.72 -0.72
C TYR A 698 -24.62 31.81 -0.47
N GLU A 699 -25.88 31.53 -0.80
CA GLU A 699 -27.02 32.35 -0.37
C GLU A 699 -27.29 32.18 1.14
N ASP A 700 -27.23 30.96 1.66
CA ASP A 700 -27.36 30.68 3.11
C ASP A 700 -26.32 31.46 3.93
N LEU A 701 -25.07 31.56 3.44
CA LEU A 701 -24.00 32.32 4.09
C LEU A 701 -24.29 33.83 4.15
N ARG A 702 -24.75 34.42 3.04
CA ARG A 702 -25.20 35.83 2.98
C ARG A 702 -26.34 36.08 3.97
N ASP A 703 -27.34 35.19 3.97
CA ASP A 703 -28.54 35.35 4.80
C ASP A 703 -28.27 35.07 6.29
N ALA A 704 -27.20 34.33 6.60
CA ALA A 704 -26.61 34.21 7.94
C ALA A 704 -25.74 35.42 8.36
N GLY A 705 -25.53 36.40 7.46
CA GLY A 705 -24.74 37.61 7.73
C GLY A 705 -23.23 37.46 7.57
N VAL A 706 -22.76 36.45 6.83
CA VAL A 706 -21.35 36.34 6.41
C VAL A 706 -21.11 37.26 5.23
N ASP A 707 -19.99 37.98 5.24
CA ASP A 707 -19.57 38.85 4.14
C ASP A 707 -19.03 37.98 3.00
N VAL A 708 -19.78 37.91 1.88
CA VAL A 708 -19.52 37.00 0.76
C VAL A 708 -19.74 37.70 -0.57
N ASP A 709 -18.82 37.51 -1.52
CA ASP A 709 -18.84 38.20 -2.81
C ASP A 709 -19.61 37.38 -3.86
N PHE A 710 -20.66 37.96 -4.42
CA PHE A 710 -21.44 37.37 -5.50
C PHE A 710 -20.94 37.73 -6.90
N ASP A 711 -20.02 38.69 -7.02
CA ASP A 711 -19.47 39.09 -8.31
C ASP A 711 -18.50 38.02 -8.84
N ILE A 712 -17.96 37.14 -7.98
CA ILE A 712 -17.16 35.96 -8.37
C ILE A 712 -17.91 35.00 -9.33
N PHE A 713 -19.25 35.02 -9.34
CA PHE A 713 -20.07 34.16 -10.20
C PHE A 713 -20.45 34.82 -11.55
N ARG A 714 -19.94 36.02 -11.86
CA ARG A 714 -20.26 36.76 -13.10
C ARG A 714 -19.14 36.66 -14.14
N ASP A 715 -19.52 36.42 -15.40
CA ASP A 715 -18.66 36.56 -16.59
C ASP A 715 -18.32 38.05 -16.86
#